data_AF-A0AAD8PPU3-F1
#
_entry.id   AF-A0AAD8PPU3-F1
#
_cell.length_a   1.000
_cell.length_b   1.000
_cell.length_c   1.000
_cell.angle_alpha   90.00
_cell.angle_beta   90.00
_cell.angle_gamma   90.00
#
_symmetry.space_group_name_H-M   'P 1'
#
loop_
_entity.id
_entity.type
_entity.pdbx_description
1 polymer ?
#
loop_
_entity_poly.entity_id
_entity_poly.type
_entity_poly.pdbx_seq_one_letter_code
_entity_poly.pdbx_strand_id
1 'polypeptide(L)'
;MDFQVRKWFSKSSAESASPPISRVDSAKSGNSKWTMTTTSTVQEDAPSEDLALSLHPLASQDGLIAKVTPPTQPSKPTVHVPCDIVLIIDVSGSMGCNAPVPANPGEKTENYGLSVLDLVKHAARTVLETLNEGDRLGIVTFASKAKVVQELSPMNAKNKALAEKNINSMRPIDATNLWHGLLEGIRLFNTGGEMNMGRVPAMMVLTDGMPNHMCPIQGYVPKLRGMEQLPASIHTFGFGYSLRSGLLKSIAEIGGGNYSFIPDAGMIGTVFVHAVANLQATYAVNATLRLSYPASVDLDEIGGDSVVRQEPVTLAEEDGEPKQLSISLGNVQYGQSRDIFLKVTTSQGFVPENSTVRAVIEYSRMTSNTYRQTAEHSLRGAPTTLPESEIAYHLSRSQICSYLSSIIPIRDDGEHEAVSAVSPRLLERLQDLIANLPANGFPSDPQNRSVVEDLAGKQPKGQVTLALSNPGYYSKWGVHYLPSLLNAHARQVCNTFKDPGPLRYGADSPLFVACRDRLDAAFDNLPAPTPSNQRTATHRGRVRMSSYNSSSGVCFASSTPVQLASGRTVPIKALRRGAAVRTPSGPRRVVVVLKTPVRREIMCRVGDLVVTPWHPISLDGGKSWAFPAGVADRRSVRYTGCIYSVLLQPDRDAAAHALNVAGVCGVTLGHGLVSGRDARAHAFFGDYEKVAGSLRAVGVGRNGVVVGGGVVRNPGTGLVRGFRTHGKRSVFFSSRKRINFSVV
;
A
#
# COMPACT_ATOMS: atom_id res chain seq x y z
N MET A 1 -20.10 -61.98 34.69
CA MET A 1 -19.86 -60.52 34.73
C MET A 1 -19.35 -60.01 33.39
N ASP A 2 -20.14 -59.38 32.52
CA ASP A 2 -21.51 -59.70 32.07
C ASP A 2 -21.91 -58.69 30.99
N PHE A 3 -22.24 -59.19 29.78
CA PHE A 3 -23.08 -58.53 28.77
C PHE A 3 -22.60 -57.17 28.17
N GLN A 4 -22.78 -56.85 26.88
CA GLN A 4 -23.27 -57.64 25.74
C GLN A 4 -22.65 -57.13 24.43
N VAL A 5 -22.63 -57.98 23.39
CA VAL A 5 -22.18 -57.64 22.03
C VAL A 5 -23.37 -57.45 21.11
N ARG A 6 -23.39 -56.40 20.27
CA ARG A 6 -23.71 -56.46 18.81
C ARG A 6 -23.77 -55.09 18.11
N LYS A 7 -23.14 -55.00 16.93
CA LYS A 7 -23.61 -54.18 15.80
C LYS A 7 -24.71 -54.94 15.05
N TRP A 8 -25.50 -54.27 14.21
CA TRP A 8 -25.74 -54.62 12.79
C TRP A 8 -26.52 -53.48 12.09
N PHE A 9 -26.66 -53.54 10.75
CA PHE A 9 -27.20 -52.46 9.89
C PHE A 9 -28.47 -52.89 9.12
N SER A 10 -29.35 -51.93 8.80
CA SER A 10 -29.55 -51.38 7.43
C SER A 10 -31.02 -51.04 7.07
N LYS A 11 -31.20 -49.95 6.28
CA LYS A 11 -32.30 -49.62 5.33
C LYS A 11 -33.76 -49.67 5.86
N SER A 12 -34.68 -48.76 5.54
CA SER A 12 -34.74 -47.52 4.71
C SER A 12 -36.02 -46.74 5.15
N SER A 13 -36.61 -45.71 4.51
CA SER A 13 -36.48 -45.08 3.19
C SER A 13 -37.13 -43.67 3.17
N ALA A 14 -37.26 -43.08 1.97
CA ALA A 14 -38.19 -42.01 1.56
C ALA A 14 -38.09 -40.60 2.19
N GLU A 15 -37.75 -39.65 1.30
CA GLU A 15 -38.25 -38.27 1.14
C GLU A 15 -39.20 -37.66 2.18
N SER A 16 -38.79 -36.51 2.74
CA SER A 16 -39.45 -35.21 2.44
C SER A 16 -38.64 -34.06 3.05
N ALA A 17 -38.39 -33.02 2.26
CA ALA A 17 -37.80 -31.77 2.74
C ALA A 17 -38.92 -30.73 2.94
N SER A 18 -38.90 -30.04 4.08
CA SER A 18 -39.82 -28.93 4.41
C SER A 18 -39.01 -27.65 4.66
N PRO A 19 -39.55 -26.46 4.30
CA PRO A 19 -38.75 -25.26 4.09
C PRO A 19 -38.35 -24.51 5.38
N PRO A 20 -37.33 -23.63 5.30
CA PRO A 20 -37.01 -22.71 6.39
C PRO A 20 -38.15 -21.73 6.65
N ILE A 21 -38.43 -21.47 7.94
CA ILE A 21 -39.59 -20.71 8.41
C ILE A 21 -39.38 -19.20 8.25
N SER A 22 -40.40 -18.50 7.75
CA SER A 22 -40.46 -17.05 7.63
C SER A 22 -40.70 -16.33 8.97
N ARG A 23 -40.29 -15.06 9.06
CA ARG A 23 -40.49 -14.21 10.24
C ARG A 23 -41.97 -13.82 10.42
N VAL A 24 -42.53 -14.02 11.60
CA VAL A 24 -43.57 -13.17 12.21
C VAL A 24 -43.34 -13.08 13.73
N ASP A 25 -43.50 -11.87 14.27
CA ASP A 25 -43.66 -11.42 15.66
C ASP A 25 -43.20 -12.25 16.88
N SER A 26 -42.46 -11.57 17.77
CA SER A 26 -42.77 -11.59 19.20
C SER A 26 -42.19 -10.35 19.92
N ALA A 27 -43.04 -9.59 20.60
CA ALA A 27 -42.64 -8.44 21.40
C ALA A 27 -42.36 -8.83 22.87
N LYS A 28 -41.69 -7.93 23.60
CA LYS A 28 -41.36 -7.99 25.05
C LYS A 28 -40.17 -8.87 25.45
N SER A 29 -38.97 -8.28 25.38
CA SER A 29 -38.02 -8.35 26.49
C SER A 29 -37.33 -6.99 26.64
N GLY A 30 -37.01 -6.59 27.87
CA GLY A 30 -36.54 -5.23 28.17
C GLY A 30 -35.03 -5.09 28.00
N ASN A 31 -34.59 -4.07 27.26
CA ASN A 31 -33.24 -3.52 27.32
C ASN A 31 -33.26 -2.02 26.97
N SER A 32 -32.18 -1.30 27.33
CA SER A 32 -32.13 0.16 27.25
C SER A 32 -32.21 0.68 25.81
N LYS A 33 -33.17 1.58 25.55
CA LYS A 33 -33.21 2.38 24.32
C LYS A 33 -31.98 3.29 24.26
N TRP A 34 -31.15 3.07 23.26
CA TRP A 34 -30.34 4.12 22.66
C TRP A 34 -31.20 4.76 21.56
N THR A 35 -31.28 6.10 21.51
CA THR A 35 -32.01 6.83 20.47
C THR A 35 -31.19 8.02 20.03
N MET A 36 -30.50 7.86 18.91
CA MET A 36 -29.85 8.94 18.16
C MET A 36 -30.80 9.40 17.05
N THR A 37 -31.19 10.68 17.06
CA THR A 37 -32.08 11.25 16.02
C THR A 37 -31.26 12.18 15.12
N THR A 38 -30.55 11.60 14.15
CA THR A 38 -29.75 12.37 13.17
C THR A 38 -30.63 12.77 11.99
N THR A 39 -31.22 13.98 12.05
CA THR A 39 -32.03 14.53 10.96
C THR A 39 -31.14 14.97 9.78
N SER A 40 -30.72 14.00 8.97
CA SER A 40 -29.94 14.24 7.76
C SER A 40 -30.83 14.83 6.66
N THR A 41 -30.41 15.92 6.04
CA THR A 41 -31.16 16.53 4.92
C THR A 41 -30.66 15.94 3.60
N VAL A 42 -31.57 15.39 2.80
CA VAL A 42 -31.24 14.91 1.44
C VAL A 42 -31.35 16.10 0.49
N GLN A 43 -30.30 16.33 -0.30
CA GLN A 43 -30.32 17.29 -1.39
C GLN A 43 -30.33 16.53 -2.72
N GLU A 44 -31.42 16.67 -3.48
CA GLU A 44 -31.51 16.18 -4.85
C GLU A 44 -30.82 17.17 -5.80
N ASP A 45 -30.26 16.63 -6.88
CA ASP A 45 -29.46 17.31 -7.92
C ASP A 45 -28.38 18.27 -7.39
N ALA A 46 -27.21 17.69 -7.05
CA ALA A 46 -26.03 18.45 -6.70
C ALA A 46 -25.41 19.16 -7.94
N PRO A 47 -24.83 20.37 -7.81
CA PRO A 47 -24.36 21.18 -8.93
C PRO A 47 -23.28 20.52 -9.80
N SER A 48 -23.15 20.98 -11.05
CA SER A 48 -22.36 20.34 -12.12
C SER A 48 -20.83 20.28 -11.92
N GLU A 49 -20.29 20.80 -10.82
CA GLU A 49 -18.88 20.65 -10.43
C GLU A 49 -18.64 19.44 -9.50
N ASP A 50 -19.69 18.72 -9.12
CA ASP A 50 -19.64 17.62 -8.17
C ASP A 50 -19.34 16.25 -8.80
N LEU A 51 -19.32 15.21 -7.96
CA LEU A 51 -19.13 13.81 -8.39
C LEU A 51 -20.16 13.41 -9.45
N ALA A 52 -19.66 12.99 -10.61
CA ALA A 52 -20.45 12.53 -11.73
C ALA A 52 -20.66 11.00 -11.67
N LEU A 53 -21.87 10.57 -12.03
CA LEU A 53 -22.24 9.17 -12.22
C LEU A 53 -22.57 8.95 -13.70
N SER A 54 -22.10 7.86 -14.31
CA SER A 54 -22.46 7.49 -15.68
C SER A 54 -22.52 5.98 -15.87
N LEU A 55 -23.39 5.54 -16.79
CA LEU A 55 -23.62 4.14 -17.14
C LEU A 55 -23.18 3.88 -18.57
N HIS A 56 -22.44 2.79 -18.76
CA HIS A 56 -21.75 2.45 -20.01
C HIS A 56 -22.05 0.99 -20.39
N PRO A 57 -23.16 0.71 -21.08
CA PRO A 57 -23.43 -0.62 -21.60
C PRO A 57 -22.42 -0.98 -22.69
N LEU A 58 -21.94 -2.22 -22.67
CA LEU A 58 -20.99 -2.72 -23.68
C LEU A 58 -21.73 -3.07 -24.97
N ALA A 59 -21.06 -2.90 -26.11
CA ALA A 59 -21.60 -3.25 -27.43
C ALA A 59 -21.99 -4.74 -27.57
N SER A 60 -21.41 -5.61 -26.74
CA SER A 60 -21.73 -7.04 -26.61
C SER A 60 -22.99 -7.34 -25.80
N GLN A 61 -23.59 -6.35 -25.12
CA GLN A 61 -24.79 -6.46 -24.27
C GLN A 61 -24.70 -7.42 -23.07
N ASP A 62 -23.55 -8.06 -22.85
CA ASP A 62 -23.26 -8.98 -21.73
C ASP A 62 -22.64 -8.27 -20.50
N GLY A 63 -22.48 -6.94 -20.57
CA GLY A 63 -21.82 -6.16 -19.53
C GLY A 63 -22.22 -4.69 -19.49
N LEU A 64 -22.08 -4.11 -18.30
CA LEU A 64 -22.36 -2.71 -17.97
C LEU A 64 -21.24 -2.19 -17.07
N ILE A 65 -20.64 -1.05 -17.41
CA ILE A 65 -19.70 -0.34 -16.53
C ILE A 65 -20.44 0.84 -15.88
N ALA A 66 -20.50 0.84 -14.55
CA ALA A 66 -20.95 1.99 -13.78
C ALA A 66 -19.73 2.81 -13.36
N LYS A 67 -19.58 4.02 -13.89
CA LYS A 67 -18.40 4.88 -13.72
C LYS A 67 -18.72 6.03 -12.77
N VAL A 68 -18.02 6.09 -11.63
CA VAL A 68 -18.19 7.13 -10.60
C VAL A 68 -16.96 8.02 -10.60
N THR A 69 -17.09 9.26 -11.08
CA THR A 69 -15.96 10.18 -11.26
C THR A 69 -16.08 11.35 -10.27
N PRO A 70 -15.32 11.36 -9.15
CA PRO A 70 -15.27 12.49 -8.24
C PRO A 70 -14.44 13.65 -8.83
N PRO A 71 -14.58 14.88 -8.30
CA PRO A 71 -13.76 16.03 -8.71
C PRO A 71 -12.26 15.75 -8.54
N THR A 72 -11.43 16.33 -9.42
CA THR A 72 -9.97 16.08 -9.43
C THR A 72 -9.22 16.77 -8.29
N GLN A 73 -9.75 17.89 -7.80
CA GLN A 73 -9.21 18.67 -6.68
C GLN A 73 -10.37 19.31 -5.87
N PRO A 74 -10.15 19.72 -4.61
CA PRO A 74 -11.12 20.52 -3.85
C PRO A 74 -11.29 21.93 -4.42
N SER A 75 -12.50 22.48 -4.36
CA SER A 75 -12.83 23.84 -4.84
C SER A 75 -12.16 24.98 -4.06
N LYS A 76 -11.57 24.68 -2.90
CA LYS A 76 -10.70 25.59 -2.13
C LYS A 76 -9.35 24.90 -1.93
N PRO A 77 -8.20 25.56 -2.21
CA PRO A 77 -6.89 24.95 -1.99
C PRO A 77 -6.68 24.55 -0.51
N THR A 78 -6.48 23.25 -0.26
CA THR A 78 -6.16 22.70 1.07
C THR A 78 -4.86 21.90 1.05
N VAL A 79 -4.22 21.77 2.21
CA VAL A 79 -3.01 20.93 2.39
C VAL A 79 -3.37 19.45 2.42
N HIS A 80 -4.52 19.14 3.02
CA HIS A 80 -5.25 17.88 3.00
C HIS A 80 -6.71 18.12 3.42
N VAL A 81 -7.56 17.11 3.25
CA VAL A 81 -8.90 17.05 3.85
C VAL A 81 -8.76 16.72 5.35
N PRO A 82 -9.32 17.53 6.26
CA PRO A 82 -9.33 17.28 7.71
C PRO A 82 -9.70 15.85 8.09
N CYS A 83 -8.97 15.27 9.03
CA CYS A 83 -9.16 13.88 9.47
C CYS A 83 -9.34 13.77 10.99
N ASP A 84 -10.22 12.87 11.42
CA ASP A 84 -10.39 12.43 12.80
C ASP A 84 -9.94 10.97 12.91
N ILE A 85 -8.70 10.76 13.35
CA ILE A 85 -8.05 9.45 13.37
C ILE A 85 -8.06 8.88 14.78
N VAL A 86 -8.50 7.64 14.95
CA VAL A 86 -8.31 6.85 16.18
C VAL A 86 -7.34 5.70 15.89
N LEU A 87 -6.15 5.77 16.48
CA LEU A 87 -5.18 4.68 16.42
C LEU A 87 -5.53 3.63 17.48
N ILE A 88 -5.79 2.40 17.04
CA ILE A 88 -6.14 1.27 17.89
C ILE A 88 -4.95 0.31 17.86
N ILE A 89 -4.04 0.50 18.82
CA ILE A 89 -2.70 -0.07 18.83
C ILE A 89 -2.67 -1.33 19.70
N ASP A 90 -2.34 -2.45 19.09
CA ASP A 90 -2.01 -3.68 19.80
C ASP A 90 -0.73 -3.46 20.63
N VAL A 91 -0.79 -3.78 21.91
CA VAL A 91 0.35 -3.77 22.83
C VAL A 91 0.48 -5.11 23.54
N SER A 92 -0.05 -6.19 22.96
CA SER A 92 0.07 -7.56 23.49
C SER A 92 1.52 -8.07 23.47
N GLY A 93 1.79 -9.18 24.17
CA GLY A 93 3.14 -9.75 24.28
C GLY A 93 3.81 -10.11 22.95
N SER A 94 3.02 -10.49 21.92
CA SER A 94 3.53 -10.80 20.57
C SER A 94 4.19 -9.59 19.92
N MET A 95 3.67 -8.38 20.14
CA MET A 95 4.23 -7.13 19.62
C MET A 95 5.67 -6.85 20.10
N GLY A 96 6.12 -7.55 21.16
CA GLY A 96 7.51 -7.57 21.63
C GLY A 96 8.47 -8.46 20.81
N CYS A 97 7.96 -9.32 19.93
CA CYS A 97 8.76 -10.13 19.00
C CYS A 97 9.62 -9.25 18.08
N ASN A 98 10.72 -9.83 17.58
CA ASN A 98 11.63 -9.11 16.70
C ASN A 98 10.93 -8.77 15.38
N ALA A 99 11.04 -7.49 14.98
CA ALA A 99 10.66 -6.99 13.67
C ALA A 99 11.18 -7.90 12.54
N PRO A 100 10.30 -8.39 11.64
CA PRO A 100 10.73 -9.08 10.45
C PRO A 100 11.58 -8.17 9.54
N VAL A 101 12.43 -8.82 8.76
CA VAL A 101 13.39 -8.19 7.84
C VAL A 101 13.35 -8.95 6.52
N PRO A 102 13.49 -8.28 5.36
CA PRO A 102 13.66 -8.96 4.08
C PRO A 102 14.85 -9.93 4.15
N ALA A 103 14.58 -11.23 4.02
CA ALA A 103 15.56 -12.29 4.01
C ALA A 103 15.16 -13.32 2.97
N ASN A 104 16.06 -13.60 2.02
CA ASN A 104 15.80 -14.58 0.97
C ASN A 104 15.83 -16.01 1.55
N PRO A 105 15.18 -17.00 0.91
CA PRO A 105 15.23 -18.39 1.36
C PRO A 105 16.68 -18.90 1.44
N GLY A 106 17.10 -19.28 2.66
CA GLY A 106 18.46 -19.73 2.95
C GLY A 106 19.42 -18.66 3.48
N GLU A 107 19.06 -17.37 3.50
CA GLU A 107 19.81 -16.35 4.25
C GLU A 107 19.47 -16.43 5.75
N LYS A 108 20.45 -16.14 6.62
CA LYS A 108 20.21 -16.05 8.07
C LYS A 108 19.44 -14.76 8.37
N THR A 109 18.22 -14.89 8.88
CA THR A 109 17.36 -13.75 9.26
C THR A 109 18.11 -12.74 10.13
N GLU A 110 18.33 -11.54 9.60
CA GLU A 110 19.11 -10.54 10.30
C GLU A 110 18.26 -9.80 11.35
N ASN A 111 18.70 -9.70 12.61
CA ASN A 111 17.95 -8.99 13.64
C ASN A 111 18.57 -7.61 13.97
N TYR A 112 17.80 -6.54 13.74
CA TYR A 112 18.18 -5.17 14.10
C TYR A 112 17.96 -4.86 15.60
N GLY A 113 17.22 -5.70 16.32
CA GLY A 113 16.76 -5.45 17.68
C GLY A 113 15.51 -4.58 17.78
N LEU A 114 14.88 -4.23 16.65
CA LEU A 114 13.57 -3.60 16.65
C LEU A 114 12.52 -4.66 17.04
N SER A 115 11.54 -4.30 17.85
CA SER A 115 10.31 -5.08 18.03
C SER A 115 9.24 -4.66 17.01
N VAL A 116 8.16 -5.45 16.85
CA VAL A 116 7.02 -5.02 16.03
C VAL A 116 6.38 -3.75 16.62
N LEU A 117 6.31 -3.63 17.93
CA LEU A 117 5.85 -2.40 18.60
C LEU A 117 6.75 -1.19 18.30
N ASP A 118 8.08 -1.36 18.22
CA ASP A 118 9.00 -0.25 17.87
C ASP A 118 8.70 0.30 16.46
N LEU A 119 8.29 -0.59 15.54
CA LEU A 119 7.88 -0.22 14.19
C LEU A 119 6.51 0.48 14.18
N VAL A 120 5.54 -0.06 14.92
CA VAL A 120 4.18 0.51 15.05
C VAL A 120 4.22 1.90 15.70
N LYS A 121 5.05 2.11 16.72
CA LYS A 121 5.32 3.44 17.29
C LYS A 121 5.87 4.41 16.24
N HIS A 122 6.73 3.95 15.35
CA HIS A 122 7.30 4.79 14.30
C HIS A 122 6.25 5.15 13.23
N ALA A 123 5.39 4.20 12.84
CA ALA A 123 4.24 4.48 11.98
C ALA A 123 3.27 5.49 12.62
N ALA A 124 2.88 5.28 13.88
CA ALA A 124 2.02 6.20 14.64
C ALA A 124 2.61 7.63 14.75
N ARG A 125 3.93 7.76 14.95
CA ARG A 125 4.64 9.05 14.92
C ARG A 125 4.68 9.68 13.53
N THR A 126 4.67 8.87 12.45
CA THR A 126 4.57 9.37 11.07
C THR A 126 3.20 9.98 10.80
N VAL A 127 2.12 9.34 11.25
CA VAL A 127 0.77 9.94 11.21
C VAL A 127 0.79 11.28 11.96
N LEU A 128 1.20 11.26 13.23
CA LEU A 128 1.22 12.40 14.14
C LEU A 128 1.97 13.63 13.60
N GLU A 129 3.11 13.43 12.92
CA GLU A 129 3.89 14.51 12.33
C GLU A 129 3.08 15.28 11.27
N THR A 130 2.30 14.55 10.45
CA THR A 130 1.58 15.12 9.30
C THR A 130 0.21 15.73 9.59
N LEU A 131 -0.37 15.45 10.76
CA LEU A 131 -1.60 16.10 11.22
C LEU A 131 -1.37 17.57 11.59
N ASN A 132 -2.42 18.38 11.61
CA ASN A 132 -2.40 19.78 12.03
C ASN A 132 -3.58 20.11 12.97
N GLU A 133 -3.78 21.37 13.32
CA GLU A 133 -4.81 21.78 14.29
C GLU A 133 -6.25 21.57 13.76
N GLY A 134 -6.40 21.43 12.44
CA GLY A 134 -7.60 21.00 11.74
C GLY A 134 -7.85 19.48 11.76
N ASP A 135 -6.99 18.67 12.36
CA ASP A 135 -7.17 17.21 12.52
C ASP A 135 -7.33 16.84 14.01
N ARG A 136 -7.98 15.71 14.32
CA ARG A 136 -7.97 15.11 15.68
C ARG A 136 -7.28 13.75 15.70
N LEU A 137 -6.63 13.44 16.83
CA LEU A 137 -6.02 12.13 17.07
C LEU A 137 -6.44 11.56 18.43
N GLY A 138 -7.17 10.45 18.40
CA GLY A 138 -7.40 9.58 19.56
C GLY A 138 -6.43 8.38 19.55
N ILE A 139 -6.09 7.87 20.72
CA ILE A 139 -5.18 6.72 20.87
C ILE A 139 -5.76 5.73 21.89
N VAL A 140 -6.08 4.53 21.41
CA VAL A 140 -6.45 3.35 22.22
C VAL A 140 -5.30 2.35 22.14
N THR A 141 -4.90 1.79 23.28
CA THR A 141 -4.02 0.60 23.32
C THR A 141 -4.79 -0.60 23.83
N PHE A 142 -4.59 -1.78 23.25
CA PHE A 142 -5.21 -3.02 23.75
C PHE A 142 -4.19 -4.14 23.98
N ALA A 143 -4.36 -4.80 25.12
CA ALA A 143 -3.78 -6.10 25.46
C ALA A 143 -4.94 -7.02 25.91
N SER A 144 -4.88 -7.67 27.07
CA SER A 144 -6.04 -8.35 27.68
C SER A 144 -7.22 -7.41 27.94
N LYS A 145 -6.93 -6.12 28.18
CA LYS A 145 -7.92 -5.03 28.29
C LYS A 145 -7.54 -3.92 27.30
N ALA A 146 -8.54 -3.21 26.80
CA ALA A 146 -8.33 -1.94 26.12
C ALA A 146 -8.15 -0.81 27.14
N LYS A 147 -7.49 0.26 26.71
CA LYS A 147 -7.31 1.50 27.45
C LYS A 147 -7.24 2.67 26.48
N VAL A 148 -8.06 3.70 26.71
CA VAL A 148 -7.83 5.02 26.11
C VAL A 148 -6.56 5.61 26.73
N VAL A 149 -5.59 5.95 25.88
CA VAL A 149 -4.34 6.62 26.24
C VAL A 149 -4.41 8.11 25.89
N GLN A 150 -5.23 8.47 24.90
CA GLN A 150 -5.54 9.85 24.55
C GLN A 150 -6.94 9.96 23.95
N GLU A 151 -7.75 10.89 24.47
CA GLU A 151 -9.05 11.27 23.91
C GLU A 151 -8.90 11.90 22.52
N LEU A 152 -9.93 11.76 21.68
CA LEU A 152 -9.96 12.35 20.33
C LEU A 152 -9.88 13.88 20.40
N SER A 153 -8.71 14.44 20.11
CA SER A 153 -8.39 15.85 20.42
C SER A 153 -7.59 16.54 19.30
N PRO A 154 -7.75 17.87 19.09
CA PRO A 154 -7.08 18.58 17.99
C PRO A 154 -5.55 18.57 18.07
N MET A 155 -4.86 18.36 16.94
CA MET A 155 -3.39 18.16 16.90
C MET A 155 -2.58 19.46 16.85
N ASN A 156 -2.84 20.34 17.81
CA ASN A 156 -1.97 21.46 18.18
C ASN A 156 -0.66 20.99 18.83
N ALA A 157 0.32 21.89 18.96
CA ALA A 157 1.67 21.56 19.46
C ALA A 157 1.69 20.89 20.85
N LYS A 158 0.79 21.28 21.77
CA LYS A 158 0.68 20.68 23.12
C LYS A 158 0.16 19.26 23.04
N ASN A 159 -0.90 19.04 22.27
CA ASN A 159 -1.53 17.73 22.12
C ASN A 159 -0.64 16.78 21.30
N LYS A 160 0.11 17.29 20.32
CA LYS A 160 1.15 16.50 19.62
C LYS A 160 2.26 16.03 20.56
N ALA A 161 2.78 16.91 21.42
CA ALA A 161 3.82 16.52 22.39
C ALA A 161 3.31 15.47 23.41
N LEU A 162 2.03 15.55 23.79
CA LEU A 162 1.38 14.52 24.61
C LEU A 162 1.25 13.19 23.85
N ALA A 163 0.77 13.22 22.61
CA ALA A 163 0.64 12.04 21.76
C ALA A 163 2.00 11.34 21.52
N GLU A 164 3.06 12.09 21.24
CA GLU A 164 4.40 11.53 21.06
C GLU A 164 4.92 10.90 22.36
N LYS A 165 4.74 11.56 23.52
CA LYS A 165 5.10 11.00 24.83
C LYS A 165 4.35 9.69 25.10
N ASN A 166 3.05 9.69 24.82
CA ASN A 166 2.18 8.53 24.97
C ASN A 166 2.62 7.36 24.09
N ILE A 167 2.81 7.56 22.78
CA ILE A 167 3.28 6.54 21.82
C ILE A 167 4.64 5.97 22.25
N ASN A 168 5.61 6.82 22.59
CA ASN A 168 6.93 6.36 23.01
C ASN A 168 6.88 5.50 24.29
N SER A 169 5.94 5.79 25.20
CA SER A 169 5.80 5.11 26.50
C SER A 169 5.25 3.67 26.44
N MET A 170 4.57 3.28 25.35
CA MET A 170 3.92 1.97 25.21
C MET A 170 4.89 0.80 25.35
N ARG A 171 4.44 -0.35 25.87
CA ARG A 171 5.24 -1.56 26.08
C ARG A 171 4.40 -2.82 25.80
N PRO A 172 5.01 -3.94 25.34
CA PRO A 172 4.31 -5.23 25.21
C PRO A 172 3.91 -5.77 26.59
N ILE A 173 2.63 -6.13 26.76
CA ILE A 173 1.98 -6.56 28.01
C ILE A 173 0.90 -7.61 27.67
N ASP A 174 0.78 -8.68 28.46
CA ASP A 174 -0.31 -9.68 28.43
C ASP A 174 -0.74 -10.23 27.04
N ALA A 175 -2.04 -10.55 26.89
CA ALA A 175 -2.67 -11.23 25.75
C ALA A 175 -3.38 -10.25 24.79
N THR A 176 -4.22 -10.75 23.86
CA THR A 176 -4.71 -9.96 22.70
C THR A 176 -6.24 -9.93 22.63
N ASN A 177 -6.86 -8.85 23.13
CA ASN A 177 -8.31 -8.60 23.14
C ASN A 177 -8.70 -7.53 22.10
N LEU A 178 -8.71 -7.92 20.82
CA LEU A 178 -9.04 -7.03 19.70
C LEU A 178 -10.47 -6.46 19.81
N TRP A 179 -11.44 -7.25 20.29
CA TRP A 179 -12.83 -6.82 20.41
C TRP A 179 -13.01 -5.63 21.34
N HIS A 180 -12.35 -5.65 22.49
CA HIS A 180 -12.36 -4.52 23.44
C HIS A 180 -11.66 -3.28 22.85
N GLY A 181 -10.56 -3.47 22.10
CA GLY A 181 -9.88 -2.39 21.39
C GLY A 181 -10.77 -1.68 20.37
N LEU A 182 -11.55 -2.44 19.58
CA LEU A 182 -12.53 -1.91 18.64
C LEU A 182 -13.66 -1.14 19.36
N LEU A 183 -14.20 -1.68 20.46
CA LEU A 183 -15.27 -1.04 21.22
C LEU A 183 -14.86 0.33 21.81
N GLU A 184 -13.69 0.43 22.44
CA GLU A 184 -13.23 1.74 22.94
C GLU A 184 -12.91 2.71 21.78
N GLY A 185 -12.41 2.19 20.65
CA GLY A 185 -12.19 2.98 19.43
C GLY A 185 -13.48 3.61 18.87
N ILE A 186 -14.58 2.85 18.86
CA ILE A 186 -15.92 3.35 18.47
C ILE A 186 -16.42 4.41 19.47
N ARG A 187 -16.27 4.15 20.78
CA ARG A 187 -16.73 5.09 21.83
C ARG A 187 -16.06 6.46 21.78
N LEU A 188 -14.80 6.55 21.35
CA LEU A 188 -14.09 7.83 21.22
C LEU A 188 -14.77 8.79 20.23
N PHE A 189 -15.36 8.29 19.15
CA PHE A 189 -16.13 9.14 18.23
C PHE A 189 -17.46 9.60 18.86
N ASN A 190 -18.13 8.72 19.60
CA ASN A 190 -19.42 9.03 20.25
C ASN A 190 -19.29 10.01 21.42
N THR A 191 -18.16 9.98 22.15
CA THR A 191 -17.91 10.86 23.31
C THR A 191 -17.55 12.30 22.89
N GLY A 192 -17.09 12.49 21.65
CA GLY A 192 -16.59 13.78 21.17
C GLY A 192 -17.66 14.81 20.78
N GLY A 193 -18.91 14.42 20.56
CA GLY A 193 -20.05 15.28 20.19
C GLY A 193 -20.00 15.91 18.78
N GLU A 194 -18.82 16.35 18.33
CA GLU A 194 -18.55 16.92 17.01
C GLU A 194 -18.46 15.83 15.93
N MET A 195 -19.61 15.29 15.49
CA MET A 195 -19.72 14.53 14.23
C MET A 195 -20.08 15.48 13.07
N ASN A 196 -19.85 15.05 11.83
CA ASN A 196 -20.25 15.76 10.60
C ASN A 196 -19.71 17.19 10.44
N MET A 197 -18.54 17.48 11.02
CA MET A 197 -17.84 18.78 10.96
C MET A 197 -16.86 18.90 9.77
N GLY A 198 -17.11 18.21 8.66
CA GLY A 198 -16.24 18.22 7.47
C GLY A 198 -14.91 17.47 7.65
N ARG A 199 -14.87 16.48 8.55
CA ARG A 199 -13.67 15.69 8.87
C ARG A 199 -13.87 14.20 8.54
N VAL A 200 -12.86 13.55 7.96
CA VAL A 200 -12.87 12.11 7.62
C VAL A 200 -12.71 11.26 8.90
N PRO A 201 -13.70 10.45 9.32
CA PRO A 201 -13.57 9.61 10.51
C PRO A 201 -12.93 8.26 10.16
N ALA A 202 -11.82 7.92 10.82
CA ALA A 202 -11.06 6.70 10.55
C ALA A 202 -10.50 6.02 11.81
N MET A 203 -10.76 4.73 11.95
CA MET A 203 -10.12 3.84 12.92
C MET A 203 -8.97 3.09 12.23
N MET A 204 -7.77 3.11 12.80
CA MET A 204 -6.60 2.39 12.27
C MET A 204 -6.14 1.33 13.27
N VAL A 205 -6.44 0.08 12.99
CA VAL A 205 -6.18 -1.09 13.85
C VAL A 205 -4.81 -1.69 13.50
N LEU A 206 -3.86 -1.63 14.44
CA LEU A 206 -2.45 -1.99 14.21
C LEU A 206 -2.09 -3.22 15.07
N THR A 207 -1.94 -4.41 14.47
CA THR A 207 -1.77 -5.69 15.21
C THR A 207 -0.87 -6.69 14.47
N ASP A 208 -0.10 -7.50 15.21
CA ASP A 208 0.69 -8.62 14.67
C ASP A 208 -0.01 -10.00 14.77
N GLY A 209 -1.19 -10.02 15.40
CA GLY A 209 -2.22 -11.04 15.20
C GLY A 209 -2.10 -12.30 16.05
N MET A 210 -2.98 -12.41 17.03
CA MET A 210 -4.08 -13.40 17.00
C MET A 210 -5.00 -13.11 18.18
N PRO A 211 -6.25 -12.62 17.97
CA PRO A 211 -7.14 -12.37 19.09
C PRO A 211 -7.47 -13.69 19.79
N ASN A 212 -7.07 -13.76 21.06
CA ASN A 212 -7.04 -14.97 21.88
C ASN A 212 -7.71 -14.77 23.25
N HIS A 213 -8.20 -13.56 23.54
CA HIS A 213 -8.84 -13.20 24.81
C HIS A 213 -10.15 -12.45 24.57
N MET A 214 -11.23 -12.92 25.22
CA MET A 214 -12.61 -12.36 25.13
C MET A 214 -13.15 -12.16 23.70
N CYS A 215 -12.77 -13.04 22.76
CA CYS A 215 -13.35 -13.05 21.41
C CYS A 215 -14.88 -13.22 21.45
N PRO A 216 -15.66 -12.56 20.58
CA PRO A 216 -17.10 -12.75 20.51
C PRO A 216 -17.47 -14.20 20.20
N ILE A 217 -18.37 -14.79 20.99
CA ILE A 217 -18.85 -16.17 20.81
C ILE A 217 -19.51 -16.35 19.43
N GLN A 218 -20.23 -15.34 18.97
CA GLN A 218 -20.89 -15.28 17.66
C GLN A 218 -19.98 -14.87 16.49
N GLY A 219 -18.65 -14.84 16.68
CA GLY A 219 -17.70 -14.29 15.71
C GLY A 219 -17.65 -12.74 15.69
N TYR A 220 -16.58 -12.19 15.13
CA TYR A 220 -16.40 -10.74 15.01
C TYR A 220 -17.38 -10.13 14.00
N VAL A 221 -17.56 -10.81 12.87
CA VAL A 221 -18.33 -10.35 11.72
C VAL A 221 -19.83 -10.17 12.04
N PRO A 222 -20.54 -11.18 12.58
CA PRO A 222 -21.97 -11.02 12.89
C PRO A 222 -22.21 -10.02 14.01
N LYS A 223 -21.22 -9.79 14.88
CA LYS A 223 -21.32 -8.81 15.97
C LYS A 223 -21.07 -7.37 15.53
N LEU A 224 -20.24 -7.12 14.52
CA LEU A 224 -20.12 -5.81 13.88
C LEU A 224 -21.34 -5.53 12.99
N ARG A 225 -21.82 -6.52 12.22
CA ARG A 225 -23.03 -6.40 11.39
C ARG A 225 -24.32 -6.16 12.22
N GLY A 226 -24.33 -6.59 13.49
CA GLY A 226 -25.40 -6.34 14.45
C GLY A 226 -25.29 -5.03 15.25
N MET A 227 -24.37 -4.13 14.89
CA MET A 227 -24.32 -2.77 15.45
C MET A 227 -25.10 -1.77 14.58
N GLU A 228 -25.44 -0.62 15.16
CA GLU A 228 -25.84 0.57 14.39
C GLU A 228 -24.69 1.05 13.48
N GLN A 229 -24.95 2.01 12.59
CA GLN A 229 -23.95 2.51 11.64
C GLN A 229 -22.65 2.93 12.34
N LEU A 230 -21.53 2.34 11.89
CA LEU A 230 -20.22 2.59 12.49
C LEU A 230 -19.80 4.06 12.25
N PRO A 231 -19.33 4.79 13.28
CA PRO A 231 -19.07 6.23 13.19
C PRO A 231 -17.80 6.57 12.39
N ALA A 232 -17.00 5.57 12.03
CA ALA A 232 -15.70 5.74 11.40
C ALA A 232 -15.35 4.53 10.52
N SER A 233 -14.59 4.78 9.44
CA SER A 233 -14.09 3.71 8.57
C SER A 233 -12.97 2.91 9.24
N ILE A 234 -13.06 1.57 9.27
CA ILE A 234 -12.10 0.70 9.98
C ILE A 234 -11.05 0.15 9.02
N HIS A 235 -9.80 0.58 9.18
CA HIS A 235 -8.65 0.12 8.39
C HIS A 235 -7.78 -0.80 9.26
N THR A 236 -7.37 -1.95 8.73
CA THR A 236 -6.65 -2.98 9.49
C THR A 236 -5.25 -3.22 8.91
N PHE A 237 -4.24 -3.18 9.77
CA PHE A 237 -2.83 -3.30 9.41
C PHE A 237 -2.23 -4.51 10.12
N GLY A 238 -2.01 -5.57 9.35
CA GLY A 238 -1.43 -6.81 9.85
C GLY A 238 0.08 -6.82 9.70
N PHE A 239 0.82 -6.95 10.80
CA PHE A 239 2.29 -6.96 10.83
C PHE A 239 2.86 -8.38 10.94
N GLY A 240 3.85 -8.70 10.10
CA GLY A 240 4.56 -9.98 10.15
C GLY A 240 3.78 -11.18 9.63
N TYR A 241 4.26 -12.40 9.90
CA TYR A 241 3.84 -13.64 9.21
C TYR A 241 2.99 -14.57 10.08
N SER A 242 2.19 -14.04 11.01
CA SER A 242 1.41 -14.85 11.97
C SER A 242 -0.03 -14.36 12.11
N LEU A 243 -0.60 -13.85 11.02
CA LEU A 243 -1.84 -13.09 11.02
C LEU A 243 -3.07 -13.96 10.71
N ARG A 244 -4.19 -13.73 11.41
CA ARG A 244 -5.53 -14.01 10.87
C ARG A 244 -5.91 -12.93 9.83
N SER A 245 -5.22 -12.95 8.68
CA SER A 245 -5.42 -11.97 7.59
C SER A 245 -6.88 -11.92 7.10
N GLY A 246 -7.56 -13.07 7.07
CA GLY A 246 -8.98 -13.17 6.73
C GLY A 246 -9.91 -12.40 7.68
N LEU A 247 -9.76 -12.57 8.99
CA LEU A 247 -10.46 -11.79 10.02
C LEU A 247 -10.21 -10.28 9.85
N LEU A 248 -8.95 -9.89 9.61
CA LEU A 248 -8.58 -8.48 9.44
C LEU A 248 -9.20 -7.88 8.16
N LYS A 249 -9.30 -8.66 7.07
CA LYS A 249 -10.05 -8.29 5.86
C LYS A 249 -11.55 -8.13 6.15
N SER A 250 -12.19 -9.11 6.79
CA SER A 250 -13.63 -9.04 7.09
C SER A 250 -14.01 -7.87 8.01
N ILE A 251 -13.19 -7.58 9.03
CA ILE A 251 -13.40 -6.39 9.90
C ILE A 251 -13.31 -5.10 9.08
N ALA A 252 -12.33 -4.99 8.18
CA ALA A 252 -12.14 -3.81 7.35
C ALA A 252 -13.29 -3.61 6.34
N GLU A 253 -13.77 -4.70 5.73
CA GLU A 253 -14.90 -4.63 4.79
C GLU A 253 -16.19 -4.16 5.43
N ILE A 254 -16.61 -4.76 6.55
CA ILE A 254 -17.80 -4.31 7.30
C ILE A 254 -17.62 -2.87 7.76
N GLY A 255 -16.41 -2.52 8.21
CA GLY A 255 -16.06 -1.18 8.62
C GLY A 255 -15.82 -0.20 7.46
N GLY A 256 -16.09 -0.54 6.20
CA GLY A 256 -15.89 0.35 5.06
C GLY A 256 -14.44 0.80 4.81
N GLY A 257 -13.45 0.27 5.52
CA GLY A 257 -12.02 0.60 5.39
C GLY A 257 -11.17 -0.54 4.83
N ASN A 258 -9.86 -0.34 4.77
CA ASN A 258 -8.94 -1.18 3.99
C ASN A 258 -8.10 -2.13 4.85
N TYR A 259 -7.97 -3.39 4.43
CA TYR A 259 -6.93 -4.28 4.93
C TYR A 259 -5.59 -4.09 4.21
N SER A 260 -4.51 -3.97 4.97
CA SER A 260 -3.14 -3.85 4.46
C SER A 260 -2.20 -4.83 5.15
N PHE A 261 -1.42 -5.57 4.36
CA PHE A 261 -0.41 -6.51 4.82
C PHE A 261 0.99 -5.87 4.88
N ILE A 262 1.67 -6.03 6.01
CA ILE A 262 3.02 -5.49 6.27
C ILE A 262 3.95 -6.64 6.62
N PRO A 263 4.70 -7.21 5.65
CA PRO A 263 5.57 -8.36 5.89
C PRO A 263 6.80 -8.03 6.76
N ASP A 264 7.36 -6.82 6.62
CA ASP A 264 8.62 -6.42 7.26
C ASP A 264 8.79 -4.88 7.35
N ALA A 265 9.85 -4.44 8.04
CA ALA A 265 10.14 -3.03 8.30
C ALA A 265 10.31 -2.13 7.05
N GLY A 266 10.66 -2.70 5.89
CA GLY A 266 10.79 -1.98 4.63
C GLY A 266 9.45 -1.51 4.06
N MET A 267 8.38 -2.28 4.25
CA MET A 267 7.05 -1.95 3.72
C MET A 267 6.20 -1.03 4.61
N ILE A 268 6.75 -0.55 5.74
CA ILE A 268 5.98 0.23 6.71
C ILE A 268 5.77 1.66 6.28
N GLY A 269 6.81 2.35 5.80
CA GLY A 269 6.66 3.67 5.19
C GLY A 269 5.66 3.59 4.06
N THR A 270 5.90 2.68 3.11
CA THR A 270 5.08 2.54 1.91
C THR A 270 3.59 2.32 2.19
N VAL A 271 3.23 1.45 3.14
CA VAL A 271 1.82 1.14 3.42
C VAL A 271 1.13 2.25 4.23
N PHE A 272 1.79 2.81 5.25
CA PHE A 272 1.18 3.87 6.07
C PHE A 272 1.08 5.21 5.33
N VAL A 273 2.11 5.58 4.57
CA VAL A 273 2.11 6.80 3.74
C VAL A 273 0.90 6.78 2.80
N HIS A 274 0.68 5.68 2.08
CA HIS A 274 -0.49 5.55 1.22
C HIS A 274 -1.81 5.54 2.00
N ALA A 275 -1.92 4.78 3.09
CA ALA A 275 -3.17 4.71 3.85
C ALA A 275 -3.62 6.08 4.38
N VAL A 276 -2.70 6.87 4.95
CA VAL A 276 -3.02 8.23 5.44
C VAL A 276 -3.22 9.19 4.26
N ALA A 277 -2.49 9.06 3.15
CA ALA A 277 -2.69 9.90 1.97
C ALA A 277 -4.08 9.70 1.33
N ASN A 278 -4.60 8.47 1.30
CA ASN A 278 -5.97 8.19 0.84
C ASN A 278 -7.04 8.83 1.74
N LEU A 279 -6.85 8.76 3.08
CA LEU A 279 -7.73 9.45 4.02
C LEU A 279 -7.68 10.97 3.80
N GLN A 280 -6.47 11.55 3.78
CA GLN A 280 -6.21 12.98 3.53
C GLN A 280 -6.63 13.48 2.14
N ALA A 281 -7.02 12.59 1.22
CA ALA A 281 -7.53 12.92 -0.11
C ALA A 281 -9.00 12.46 -0.33
N THR A 282 -9.74 12.11 0.74
CA THR A 282 -11.13 11.66 0.63
C THR A 282 -12.09 12.81 0.30
N TYR A 283 -12.82 12.70 -0.81
CA TYR A 283 -13.88 13.62 -1.23
C TYR A 283 -15.21 13.34 -0.49
N ALA A 284 -15.57 12.05 -0.38
CA ALA A 284 -16.83 11.62 0.22
C ALA A 284 -16.69 10.30 0.98
N VAL A 285 -17.56 10.09 1.96
CA VAL A 285 -17.65 8.89 2.80
C VAL A 285 -18.99 8.19 2.62
N ASN A 286 -19.03 6.90 2.95
CA ASN A 286 -20.23 6.03 2.89
C ASN A 286 -20.94 6.04 1.52
N ALA A 287 -20.19 6.21 0.43
CA ALA A 287 -20.73 6.22 -0.93
C ALA A 287 -21.34 4.85 -1.26
N THR A 288 -22.62 4.84 -1.63
CA THR A 288 -23.40 3.65 -1.94
C THR A 288 -24.06 3.82 -3.30
N LEU A 289 -23.78 2.88 -4.21
CA LEU A 289 -24.37 2.82 -5.55
C LEU A 289 -25.54 1.85 -5.54
N ARG A 290 -26.75 2.34 -5.81
CA ARG A 290 -27.96 1.54 -5.99
C ARG A 290 -28.29 1.47 -7.48
N LEU A 291 -28.70 0.30 -7.95
CA LEU A 291 -29.01 0.00 -9.35
C LEU A 291 -30.39 -0.64 -9.41
N SER A 292 -31.39 0.08 -9.91
CA SER A 292 -32.73 -0.48 -10.21
C SER A 292 -32.81 -0.89 -11.68
N TYR A 293 -33.32 -2.09 -11.95
CA TYR A 293 -33.41 -2.69 -13.29
C TYR A 293 -34.59 -3.69 -13.40
N PRO A 294 -35.11 -3.99 -14.60
CA PRO A 294 -36.28 -4.85 -14.76
C PRO A 294 -36.02 -6.31 -14.38
N ALA A 295 -37.04 -7.01 -13.87
CA ALA A 295 -36.92 -8.39 -13.40
C ALA A 295 -36.41 -9.41 -14.46
N SER A 296 -36.56 -9.10 -15.75
CA SER A 296 -36.07 -9.90 -16.88
C SER A 296 -34.54 -9.88 -17.08
N VAL A 297 -33.86 -8.97 -16.38
CA VAL A 297 -32.40 -8.80 -16.35
C VAL A 297 -31.88 -9.18 -14.97
N ASP A 298 -30.67 -9.74 -14.93
CA ASP A 298 -29.89 -9.98 -13.71
C ASP A 298 -28.50 -9.37 -13.89
N LEU A 299 -28.13 -8.47 -12.96
CA LEU A 299 -26.83 -7.83 -12.88
C LEU A 299 -25.99 -8.51 -11.79
N ASP A 300 -24.80 -8.97 -12.13
CA ASP A 300 -23.87 -9.64 -11.21
C ASP A 300 -22.55 -8.86 -11.11
N GLU A 301 -22.11 -8.52 -9.89
CA GLU A 301 -20.83 -7.88 -9.64
C GLU A 301 -19.70 -8.93 -9.67
N ILE A 302 -18.95 -8.95 -10.78
CA ILE A 302 -17.82 -9.90 -10.98
C ILE A 302 -16.58 -9.47 -10.16
N GLY A 303 -16.77 -8.79 -9.02
CA GLY A 303 -15.72 -8.43 -8.07
C GLY A 303 -15.27 -9.57 -7.15
N GLY A 304 -16.07 -10.65 -7.07
CA GLY A 304 -15.92 -11.68 -6.05
C GLY A 304 -16.63 -11.32 -4.74
N ASP A 305 -16.68 -12.27 -3.82
CA ASP A 305 -17.52 -12.14 -2.62
C ASP A 305 -16.88 -11.26 -1.55
N SER A 306 -17.71 -10.40 -0.98
CA SER A 306 -17.35 -9.47 0.10
C SER A 306 -18.34 -9.61 1.25
N VAL A 307 -17.88 -9.35 2.48
CA VAL A 307 -18.71 -9.44 3.68
C VAL A 307 -19.84 -8.39 3.72
N VAL A 308 -19.80 -7.41 2.81
CA VAL A 308 -20.84 -6.39 2.59
C VAL A 308 -21.61 -6.57 1.27
N ARG A 309 -21.37 -7.63 0.50
CA ARG A 309 -22.17 -7.97 -0.70
C ARG A 309 -23.64 -8.16 -0.29
N GLN A 310 -24.55 -7.59 -1.08
CA GLN A 310 -25.99 -7.74 -0.91
C GLN A 310 -26.57 -8.41 -2.17
N GLU A 311 -27.45 -9.38 -1.97
CA GLU A 311 -28.19 -9.98 -3.08
C GLU A 311 -29.24 -9.00 -3.63
N PRO A 312 -29.58 -9.05 -4.93
CA PRO A 312 -30.64 -8.24 -5.50
C PRO A 312 -31.98 -8.43 -4.79
N VAL A 313 -32.66 -7.32 -4.49
CA VAL A 313 -33.99 -7.31 -3.85
C VAL A 313 -35.05 -6.90 -4.86
N THR A 314 -36.11 -7.69 -5.01
CA THR A 314 -37.27 -7.32 -5.84
C THR A 314 -38.14 -6.28 -5.13
N LEU A 315 -38.42 -5.17 -5.80
CA LEU A 315 -39.31 -4.11 -5.32
C LEU A 315 -40.75 -4.41 -5.74
N ALA A 316 -41.42 -5.30 -5.00
CA ALA A 316 -42.78 -5.78 -5.32
C ALA A 316 -43.90 -4.73 -5.16
N GLU A 317 -43.56 -3.49 -4.76
CA GLU A 317 -44.48 -2.35 -4.65
C GLU A 317 -44.33 -1.35 -5.84
N GLU A 318 -43.41 -1.60 -6.78
CA GLU A 318 -43.20 -0.80 -8.00
C GLU A 318 -43.68 -1.55 -9.25
N ASP A 319 -44.26 -0.82 -10.23
CA ASP A 319 -44.77 -1.38 -11.49
C ASP A 319 -43.68 -2.17 -12.25
N GLY A 320 -43.96 -3.44 -12.55
CA GLY A 320 -43.04 -4.35 -13.23
C GLY A 320 -42.02 -5.05 -12.32
N GLU A 321 -42.19 -4.95 -10.99
CA GLU A 321 -41.37 -5.63 -9.96
C GLU A 321 -39.84 -5.50 -10.17
N PRO A 322 -39.30 -4.27 -10.32
CA PRO A 322 -37.88 -4.07 -10.60
C PRO A 322 -36.99 -4.63 -9.49
N LYS A 323 -35.84 -5.19 -9.88
CA LYS A 323 -34.79 -5.63 -8.97
C LYS A 323 -33.88 -4.46 -8.62
N GLN A 324 -33.46 -4.36 -7.36
CA GLN A 324 -32.47 -3.40 -6.89
C GLN A 324 -31.22 -4.12 -6.35
N LEU A 325 -30.06 -3.80 -6.92
CA LEU A 325 -28.74 -4.19 -6.41
C LEU A 325 -28.09 -2.98 -5.70
N SER A 326 -27.50 -3.18 -4.52
CA SER A 326 -26.83 -2.13 -3.73
C SER A 326 -25.38 -2.48 -3.45
N ILE A 327 -24.46 -1.61 -3.90
CA ILE A 327 -23.01 -1.80 -3.88
C ILE A 327 -22.36 -0.71 -3.02
N SER A 328 -21.62 -1.10 -1.98
CA SER A 328 -20.92 -0.18 -1.08
C SER A 328 -19.53 0.18 -1.61
N LEU A 329 -19.34 1.44 -2.01
CA LEU A 329 -18.07 1.97 -2.52
C LEU A 329 -17.18 2.56 -1.39
N GLY A 330 -17.78 2.83 -0.23
CA GLY A 330 -17.09 3.35 0.96
C GLY A 330 -16.58 4.79 0.77
N ASN A 331 -15.32 5.04 1.11
CA ASN A 331 -14.70 6.37 0.98
C ASN A 331 -14.18 6.58 -0.45
N VAL A 332 -14.60 7.65 -1.14
CA VAL A 332 -14.18 8.05 -2.49
C VAL A 332 -13.15 9.18 -2.41
N GLN A 333 -12.07 9.13 -3.20
CA GLN A 333 -10.97 10.10 -3.17
C GLN A 333 -11.04 11.11 -4.33
N TYR A 334 -10.61 12.35 -4.10
CA TYR A 334 -10.42 13.33 -5.16
C TYR A 334 -9.52 12.76 -6.26
N GLY A 335 -9.92 12.89 -7.53
CA GLY A 335 -9.13 12.43 -8.68
C GLY A 335 -8.92 10.92 -8.79
N GLN A 336 -9.72 10.09 -8.10
CA GLN A 336 -9.75 8.63 -8.30
C GLN A 336 -11.18 8.16 -8.56
N SER A 337 -11.45 7.71 -9.78
CA SER A 337 -12.75 7.15 -10.16
C SER A 337 -13.02 5.81 -9.45
N ARG A 338 -14.29 5.43 -9.32
CA ARG A 338 -14.73 4.18 -8.69
C ARG A 338 -15.66 3.43 -9.62
N ASP A 339 -15.04 2.62 -10.45
CA ASP A 339 -15.66 2.09 -11.64
C ASP A 339 -15.96 0.60 -11.43
N ILE A 340 -17.22 0.20 -11.58
CA ILE A 340 -17.69 -1.15 -11.30
C ILE A 340 -18.09 -1.82 -12.60
N PHE A 341 -17.59 -3.03 -12.84
CA PHE A 341 -18.03 -3.87 -13.94
C PHE A 341 -19.11 -4.83 -13.45
N LEU A 342 -20.26 -4.79 -14.11
CA LEU A 342 -21.43 -5.61 -13.86
C LEU A 342 -21.61 -6.51 -15.08
N LYS A 343 -21.70 -7.81 -14.87
CA LYS A 343 -22.13 -8.74 -15.92
C LYS A 343 -23.65 -8.63 -16.07
N VAL A 344 -24.11 -8.51 -17.31
CA VAL A 344 -25.52 -8.52 -17.67
C VAL A 344 -25.89 -9.93 -18.07
N THR A 345 -26.93 -10.48 -17.44
CA THR A 345 -27.55 -11.76 -17.83
C THR A 345 -29.06 -11.57 -17.96
N THR A 346 -29.69 -12.42 -18.78
CA THR A 346 -31.10 -12.27 -19.15
C THR A 346 -31.75 -13.64 -19.26
N SER A 347 -32.92 -13.82 -18.64
CA SER A 347 -33.63 -15.10 -18.61
C SER A 347 -34.16 -15.56 -19.98
N GLN A 348 -34.21 -14.67 -20.98
CA GLN A 348 -34.59 -14.97 -22.36
C GLN A 348 -33.39 -15.12 -23.33
N GLY A 349 -32.15 -15.00 -22.84
CA GLY A 349 -30.93 -15.07 -23.66
C GLY A 349 -30.65 -13.82 -24.52
N PHE A 350 -31.54 -12.82 -24.52
CA PHE A 350 -31.34 -11.50 -25.10
C PHE A 350 -31.89 -10.42 -24.17
N VAL A 351 -31.34 -9.21 -24.26
CA VAL A 351 -31.84 -8.01 -23.57
C VAL A 351 -33.13 -7.51 -24.24
N PRO A 352 -34.25 -7.33 -23.52
CA PRO A 352 -35.47 -6.69 -24.03
C PRO A 352 -35.29 -5.22 -24.43
N GLU A 353 -36.19 -4.69 -25.26
CA GLU A 353 -36.06 -3.34 -25.84
C GLU A 353 -36.21 -2.21 -24.81
N ASN A 354 -37.10 -2.39 -23.83
CA ASN A 354 -37.33 -1.42 -22.75
C ASN A 354 -36.47 -1.70 -21.50
N SER A 355 -35.33 -2.39 -21.63
CA SER A 355 -34.44 -2.67 -20.49
C SER A 355 -33.54 -1.49 -20.13
N THR A 356 -34.11 -0.54 -19.40
CA THR A 356 -33.40 0.61 -18.82
C THR A 356 -32.87 0.30 -17.43
N VAL A 357 -31.62 0.69 -17.14
CA VAL A 357 -31.03 0.62 -15.79
C VAL A 357 -30.92 2.03 -15.25
N ARG A 358 -31.46 2.24 -14.04
CA ARG A 358 -31.37 3.49 -13.29
C ARG A 358 -30.39 3.32 -12.13
N ALA A 359 -29.29 4.07 -12.17
CA ALA A 359 -28.28 4.12 -11.13
C ALA A 359 -28.45 5.37 -10.26
N VAL A 360 -28.34 5.20 -8.96
CA VAL A 360 -28.37 6.27 -7.95
C VAL A 360 -27.16 6.10 -7.05
N ILE A 361 -26.34 7.14 -6.91
CA ILE A 361 -25.28 7.17 -5.89
C ILE A 361 -25.63 8.14 -4.77
N GLU A 362 -25.59 7.63 -3.54
CA GLU A 362 -25.81 8.36 -2.30
C GLU A 362 -24.48 8.49 -1.56
N TYR A 363 -24.11 9.70 -1.12
CA TYR A 363 -22.83 9.93 -0.42
C TYR A 363 -22.88 11.13 0.52
N SER A 364 -22.03 11.13 1.57
CA SER A 364 -21.85 12.30 2.44
C SER A 364 -20.46 12.93 2.25
N ARG A 365 -20.39 14.26 2.30
CA ARG A 365 -19.13 15.04 2.33
C ARG A 365 -18.67 15.30 3.77
N MET A 366 -18.90 14.33 4.66
CA MET A 366 -18.64 14.44 6.11
C MET A 366 -19.43 15.60 6.75
N THR A 367 -20.64 15.82 6.25
CA THR A 367 -21.59 16.87 6.64
C THR A 367 -22.97 16.23 6.88
N SER A 368 -23.85 16.91 7.61
CA SER A 368 -25.24 16.45 7.85
C SER A 368 -26.11 16.33 6.59
N ASN A 369 -25.66 16.92 5.47
CA ASN A 369 -26.30 16.76 4.16
C ASN A 369 -25.84 15.45 3.49
N THR A 370 -26.80 14.68 3.00
CA THR A 370 -26.56 13.57 2.07
C THR A 370 -26.80 14.07 0.64
N TYR A 371 -25.84 13.81 -0.23
CA TYR A 371 -25.90 14.16 -1.66
C TYR A 371 -26.34 12.94 -2.46
N ARG A 372 -27.22 13.18 -3.43
CA ARG A 372 -27.71 12.18 -4.38
C ARG A 372 -27.29 12.59 -5.80
N GLN A 373 -26.88 11.62 -6.61
CA GLN A 373 -26.72 11.79 -8.05
C GLN A 373 -27.32 10.59 -8.79
N THR A 374 -27.94 10.83 -9.94
CA THR A 374 -28.69 9.81 -10.71
C THR A 374 -28.17 9.75 -12.15
N ALA A 375 -28.07 8.55 -12.70
CA ALA A 375 -27.82 8.32 -14.12
C ALA A 375 -28.72 7.18 -14.62
N GLU A 376 -29.18 7.25 -15.86
CA GLU A 376 -30.12 6.29 -16.42
C GLU A 376 -29.76 5.99 -17.88
N HIS A 377 -29.78 4.71 -18.27
CA HIS A 377 -29.37 4.29 -19.61
C HIS A 377 -30.06 2.99 -20.03
N SER A 378 -30.51 2.91 -21.30
CA SER A 378 -30.97 1.64 -21.88
C SER A 378 -29.79 0.71 -22.16
N LEU A 379 -29.92 -0.57 -21.81
CA LEU A 379 -28.95 -1.62 -22.14
C LEU A 379 -28.88 -1.92 -23.65
N ARG A 380 -29.92 -1.53 -24.40
CA ARG A 380 -29.96 -1.52 -25.88
C ARG A 380 -29.75 -0.13 -26.49
N GLY A 381 -29.32 0.84 -25.69
CA GLY A 381 -28.99 2.19 -26.16
C GLY A 381 -27.76 2.21 -27.07
N ALA A 382 -27.30 3.42 -27.42
CA ALA A 382 -26.03 3.58 -28.12
C ALA A 382 -24.89 2.90 -27.31
N PRO A 383 -23.95 2.20 -27.97
CA PRO A 383 -22.84 1.56 -27.28
C PRO A 383 -21.96 2.60 -26.59
N THR A 384 -21.33 2.23 -25.47
CA THR A 384 -20.46 3.12 -24.71
C THR A 384 -19.38 3.80 -25.55
N THR A 385 -19.09 5.06 -25.22
CA THR A 385 -18.00 5.85 -25.79
C THR A 385 -16.66 5.65 -25.07
N LEU A 386 -16.57 4.73 -24.10
CA LEU A 386 -15.31 4.41 -23.42
C LEU A 386 -14.32 3.71 -24.38
N PRO A 387 -13.01 3.99 -24.29
CA PRO A 387 -12.01 3.29 -25.09
C PRO A 387 -12.02 1.78 -24.83
N GLU A 388 -11.79 0.98 -25.88
CA GLU A 388 -11.68 -0.50 -25.76
C GLU A 388 -10.63 -0.93 -24.73
N SER A 389 -9.52 -0.17 -24.61
CA SER A 389 -8.50 -0.40 -23.59
C SER A 389 -8.99 -0.13 -22.17
N GLU A 390 -9.87 0.85 -21.95
CA GLU A 390 -10.46 1.11 -20.64
C GLU A 390 -11.43 -0.01 -20.25
N ILE A 391 -12.29 -0.43 -21.19
CA ILE A 391 -13.19 -1.58 -21.04
C ILE A 391 -12.39 -2.85 -20.71
N ALA A 392 -11.36 -3.16 -21.50
CA ALA A 392 -10.48 -4.31 -21.29
C ALA A 392 -9.79 -4.27 -19.91
N TYR A 393 -9.41 -3.10 -19.42
CA TYR A 393 -8.84 -2.92 -18.08
C TYR A 393 -9.85 -3.26 -16.98
N HIS A 394 -11.08 -2.71 -17.03
CA HIS A 394 -12.08 -2.97 -15.98
C HIS A 394 -12.54 -4.43 -15.97
N LEU A 395 -12.73 -5.06 -17.14
CA LEU A 395 -13.02 -6.50 -17.26
C LEU A 395 -11.89 -7.34 -16.66
N SER A 396 -10.65 -7.06 -17.05
CA SER A 396 -9.45 -7.76 -16.55
C SER A 396 -9.30 -7.65 -15.04
N ARG A 397 -9.47 -6.44 -14.49
CA ARG A 397 -9.45 -6.18 -13.05
C ARG A 397 -10.55 -6.96 -12.33
N SER A 398 -11.76 -7.03 -12.90
CA SER A 398 -12.87 -7.79 -12.31
C SER A 398 -12.56 -9.29 -12.27
N GLN A 399 -12.11 -9.88 -13.38
CA GLN A 399 -11.70 -11.28 -13.45
C GLN A 399 -10.59 -11.61 -12.45
N ILE A 400 -9.62 -10.70 -12.25
CA ILE A 400 -8.59 -10.82 -11.20
C ILE A 400 -9.20 -10.79 -9.80
N CYS A 401 -10.15 -9.90 -9.53
CA CYS A 401 -10.79 -9.81 -8.21
C CYS A 401 -11.60 -11.09 -7.90
N SER A 402 -12.42 -11.56 -8.84
CA SER A 402 -13.12 -12.84 -8.77
C SER A 402 -12.17 -14.03 -8.55
N TYR A 403 -11.09 -14.13 -9.31
CA TYR A 403 -10.08 -15.19 -9.14
C TYR A 403 -9.45 -15.15 -7.74
N LEU A 404 -8.96 -13.98 -7.30
CA LEU A 404 -8.35 -13.80 -5.98
C LEU A 404 -9.34 -14.11 -4.85
N SER A 405 -10.61 -13.71 -4.99
CA SER A 405 -11.68 -14.04 -4.04
C SER A 405 -11.86 -15.54 -3.88
N SER A 406 -11.75 -16.32 -4.97
CA SER A 406 -11.83 -17.79 -4.92
C SER A 406 -10.66 -18.49 -4.20
N ILE A 407 -9.64 -17.74 -3.77
CA ILE A 407 -8.52 -18.20 -2.90
C ILE A 407 -8.84 -17.95 -1.42
N ILE A 408 -9.71 -16.98 -1.13
CA ILE A 408 -10.03 -16.51 0.22
C ILE A 408 -11.55 -16.45 0.46
N PRO A 409 -12.28 -17.58 0.29
CA PRO A 409 -13.74 -17.63 0.46
C PRO A 409 -14.20 -17.16 1.85
N ILE A 410 -15.46 -16.78 1.93
CA ILE A 410 -16.15 -16.42 3.17
C ILE A 410 -16.70 -17.70 3.83
N ARG A 411 -16.49 -17.85 5.14
CA ARG A 411 -17.00 -18.93 5.99
C ARG A 411 -18.43 -18.66 6.44
N ASP A 412 -19.09 -19.66 7.03
CA ASP A 412 -20.42 -19.54 7.65
C ASP A 412 -20.50 -18.49 8.77
N ASP A 413 -19.38 -18.20 9.45
CA ASP A 413 -19.26 -17.12 10.45
C ASP A 413 -19.01 -15.73 9.84
N GLY A 414 -18.92 -15.63 8.52
CA GLY A 414 -18.68 -14.42 7.76
C GLY A 414 -17.23 -13.96 7.71
N GLU A 415 -16.29 -14.68 8.33
CA GLU A 415 -14.86 -14.39 8.19
C GLU A 415 -14.31 -14.96 6.87
N HIS A 416 -13.42 -14.23 6.20
CA HIS A 416 -12.64 -14.80 5.09
C HIS A 416 -11.64 -15.82 5.63
N GLU A 417 -11.37 -16.88 4.88
CA GLU A 417 -10.29 -17.82 5.17
C GLU A 417 -9.55 -18.22 3.90
N ALA A 418 -8.22 -18.16 3.94
CA ALA A 418 -7.39 -18.54 2.81
C ALA A 418 -7.31 -20.06 2.69
N VAL A 419 -7.53 -20.60 1.49
CA VAL A 419 -7.46 -22.04 1.24
C VAL A 419 -6.13 -22.61 1.72
N SER A 420 -6.16 -23.67 2.52
CA SER A 420 -5.00 -24.11 3.33
C SER A 420 -3.78 -24.56 2.50
N ALA A 421 -3.98 -24.89 1.23
CA ALA A 421 -2.93 -25.27 0.28
C ALA A 421 -3.28 -24.83 -1.15
N VAL A 422 -2.26 -24.48 -1.93
CA VAL A 422 -2.40 -24.24 -3.38
C VAL A 422 -2.52 -25.58 -4.09
N SER A 423 -3.64 -25.82 -4.76
CA SER A 423 -3.83 -27.00 -5.62
C SER A 423 -3.29 -26.74 -7.04
N PRO A 424 -2.90 -27.78 -7.80
CA PRO A 424 -2.52 -27.62 -9.22
C PRO A 424 -3.60 -26.91 -10.04
N ARG A 425 -4.88 -27.27 -9.82
CA ARG A 425 -6.06 -26.62 -10.42
C ARG A 425 -6.14 -25.10 -10.18
N LEU A 426 -5.61 -24.61 -9.06
CA LEU A 426 -5.59 -23.18 -8.78
C LEU A 426 -4.49 -22.45 -9.58
N LEU A 427 -3.39 -23.13 -9.90
CA LEU A 427 -2.32 -22.65 -10.78
C LEU A 427 -2.70 -22.77 -12.26
N GLU A 428 -3.39 -23.84 -12.65
CA GLU A 428 -3.99 -24.01 -13.99
C GLU A 428 -4.95 -22.85 -14.27
N ARG A 429 -5.94 -22.62 -13.38
CA ARG A 429 -6.86 -21.46 -13.47
C ARG A 429 -6.15 -20.10 -13.49
N LEU A 430 -4.97 -19.97 -12.87
CA LEU A 430 -4.18 -18.74 -12.95
C LEU A 430 -3.53 -18.56 -14.31
N GLN A 431 -3.00 -19.63 -14.91
CA GLN A 431 -2.39 -19.61 -16.24
C GLN A 431 -3.45 -19.34 -17.32
N ASP A 432 -4.61 -20.00 -17.21
CA ASP A 432 -5.76 -19.76 -18.08
C ASP A 432 -6.26 -18.32 -17.98
N LEU A 433 -6.35 -17.76 -16.76
CA LEU A 433 -6.67 -16.35 -16.55
C LEU A 433 -5.62 -15.46 -17.24
N ILE A 434 -4.33 -15.61 -16.90
CA ILE A 434 -3.24 -14.79 -17.44
C ILE A 434 -3.22 -14.82 -18.97
N ALA A 435 -3.50 -15.96 -19.60
CA ALA A 435 -3.55 -16.07 -21.06
C ALA A 435 -4.75 -15.31 -21.68
N ASN A 436 -5.92 -15.38 -21.05
CA ASN A 436 -7.18 -14.91 -21.62
C ASN A 436 -7.65 -13.52 -21.11
N LEU A 437 -6.86 -12.83 -20.26
CA LEU A 437 -7.16 -11.45 -19.83
C LEU A 437 -7.30 -10.50 -21.03
N PRO A 438 -8.41 -9.75 -21.17
CA PRO A 438 -8.57 -8.73 -22.22
C PRO A 438 -7.43 -7.70 -22.28
N ALA A 439 -6.81 -7.39 -21.13
CA ALA A 439 -5.66 -6.49 -21.03
C ALA A 439 -4.44 -6.91 -21.86
N ASN A 440 -4.33 -8.19 -22.24
CA ASN A 440 -3.27 -8.67 -23.14
C ASN A 440 -3.36 -8.05 -24.55
N GLY A 441 -4.53 -7.59 -24.97
CA GLY A 441 -4.73 -6.87 -26.24
C GLY A 441 -4.11 -5.46 -26.24
N PHE A 442 -3.87 -4.87 -25.07
CA PHE A 442 -3.46 -3.47 -24.92
C PHE A 442 -2.12 -3.31 -24.16
N PRO A 443 -1.03 -3.98 -24.57
CA PRO A 443 0.25 -4.00 -23.83
C PRO A 443 1.01 -2.65 -23.83
N SER A 444 0.62 -1.73 -24.71
CA SER A 444 1.09 -0.34 -24.74
C SER A 444 0.46 0.53 -23.65
N ASP A 445 -0.76 0.22 -23.22
CA ASP A 445 -1.49 1.01 -22.24
C ASP A 445 -0.94 0.80 -20.81
N PRO A 446 -0.71 1.88 -20.02
CA PRO A 446 -0.20 1.75 -18.66
C PRO A 446 -1.10 1.04 -17.65
N GLN A 447 -2.44 1.08 -17.80
CA GLN A 447 -3.37 0.43 -16.86
C GLN A 447 -3.48 -1.07 -17.15
N ASN A 448 -3.72 -1.46 -18.39
CA ASN A 448 -3.79 -2.85 -18.84
C ASN A 448 -2.48 -3.60 -18.56
N ARG A 449 -1.34 -3.01 -18.94
CA ARG A 449 -0.03 -3.60 -18.64
C ARG A 449 0.21 -3.74 -17.13
N SER A 450 -0.33 -2.87 -16.28
CA SER A 450 -0.11 -2.93 -14.83
C SER A 450 -0.76 -4.16 -14.18
N VAL A 451 -2.01 -4.49 -14.53
CA VAL A 451 -2.71 -5.65 -13.95
C VAL A 451 -2.13 -6.98 -14.42
N VAL A 452 -1.64 -7.05 -15.66
CA VAL A 452 -0.88 -8.22 -16.16
C VAL A 452 0.47 -8.34 -15.45
N GLU A 453 1.12 -7.21 -15.15
CA GLU A 453 2.38 -7.16 -14.40
C GLU A 453 2.23 -7.57 -12.92
N ASP A 454 1.10 -7.29 -12.26
CA ASP A 454 0.81 -7.75 -10.88
C ASP A 454 0.75 -9.27 -10.81
N LEU A 455 0.11 -9.91 -11.80
CA LEU A 455 0.01 -11.36 -11.90
C LEU A 455 1.36 -12.00 -12.22
N ALA A 456 1.90 -11.67 -13.40
CA ALA A 456 2.95 -12.44 -14.08
C ALA A 456 4.18 -11.61 -14.52
N GLY A 457 4.28 -10.35 -14.09
CA GLY A 457 5.40 -9.48 -14.41
C GLY A 457 6.76 -10.03 -13.93
N LYS A 458 7.84 -9.71 -14.65
CA LYS A 458 9.20 -10.09 -14.23
C LYS A 458 9.55 -9.47 -12.87
N GLN A 459 10.21 -10.24 -11.99
CA GLN A 459 10.58 -9.78 -10.65
C GLN A 459 11.30 -8.41 -10.69
N PRO A 460 10.98 -7.47 -9.78
CA PRO A 460 10.20 -7.64 -8.54
C PRO A 460 8.66 -7.65 -8.69
N LYS A 461 8.12 -7.60 -9.92
CA LYS A 461 6.68 -7.71 -10.20
C LYS A 461 6.20 -9.19 -10.12
N GLY A 462 4.99 -9.50 -10.60
CA GLY A 462 4.49 -10.88 -10.74
C GLY A 462 4.27 -11.62 -9.42
N GLN A 463 3.81 -10.89 -8.40
CA GLN A 463 3.80 -11.38 -7.02
C GLN A 463 2.68 -12.38 -6.76
N VAL A 464 1.60 -12.39 -7.56
CA VAL A 464 0.53 -13.40 -7.44
C VAL A 464 1.02 -14.76 -7.93
N THR A 465 1.61 -14.86 -9.12
CA THR A 465 2.23 -16.11 -9.60
C THR A 465 3.35 -16.55 -8.66
N LEU A 466 4.20 -15.64 -8.17
CA LEU A 466 5.26 -15.99 -7.23
C LEU A 466 4.71 -16.58 -5.92
N ALA A 467 3.68 -15.96 -5.33
CA ALA A 467 3.03 -16.46 -4.11
C ALA A 467 2.48 -17.87 -4.29
N LEU A 468 1.78 -18.12 -5.40
CA LEU A 468 1.07 -19.39 -5.63
C LEU A 468 2.00 -20.52 -6.14
N SER A 469 3.06 -20.19 -6.86
CA SER A 469 4.01 -21.17 -7.43
C SER A 469 4.80 -22.00 -6.40
N ASN A 470 4.81 -21.59 -5.14
CA ASN A 470 5.60 -22.21 -4.08
C ASN A 470 4.78 -22.27 -2.78
N PRO A 471 4.41 -23.47 -2.29
CA PRO A 471 3.62 -23.60 -1.06
C PRO A 471 4.24 -22.93 0.18
N GLY A 472 5.57 -22.85 0.26
CA GLY A 472 6.30 -22.15 1.32
C GLY A 472 6.32 -20.62 1.18
N TYR A 473 6.05 -20.08 -0.01
CA TYR A 473 5.79 -18.64 -0.20
C TYR A 473 4.32 -18.32 0.09
N TYR A 474 3.41 -19.16 -0.41
CA TYR A 474 1.99 -19.03 -0.14
C TYR A 474 1.70 -19.00 1.36
N SER A 475 2.10 -20.05 2.09
CA SER A 475 1.89 -20.16 3.55
C SER A 475 2.62 -19.10 4.38
N LYS A 476 3.80 -18.63 3.96
CA LYS A 476 4.55 -17.61 4.69
C LYS A 476 3.99 -16.20 4.50
N TRP A 477 3.57 -15.84 3.30
CA TRP A 477 3.19 -14.46 2.97
C TRP A 477 2.08 -14.31 1.94
N GLY A 478 1.89 -15.27 1.02
CA GLY A 478 0.80 -15.24 0.03
C GLY A 478 -0.60 -15.16 0.66
N VAL A 479 -0.84 -15.95 1.72
CA VAL A 479 -2.09 -15.97 2.51
C VAL A 479 -2.45 -14.63 3.17
N HIS A 480 -1.49 -13.70 3.27
CA HIS A 480 -1.71 -12.35 3.81
C HIS A 480 -1.64 -11.27 2.70
N TYR A 481 -0.78 -11.46 1.71
CA TYR A 481 -0.62 -10.57 0.55
C TYR A 481 -1.84 -10.57 -0.38
N LEU A 482 -2.32 -11.75 -0.80
CA LEU A 482 -3.42 -11.86 -1.76
C LEU A 482 -4.73 -11.18 -1.28
N PRO A 483 -5.16 -11.29 0.00
CA PRO A 483 -6.26 -10.48 0.52
C PRO A 483 -6.03 -8.96 0.46
N SER A 484 -4.78 -8.52 0.66
CA SER A 484 -4.41 -7.10 0.62
C SER A 484 -4.40 -6.54 -0.81
N LEU A 485 -4.01 -7.36 -1.79
CA LEU A 485 -4.08 -7.03 -3.22
C LEU A 485 -5.53 -7.03 -3.72
N LEU A 486 -6.37 -8.00 -3.33
CA LEU A 486 -7.80 -8.01 -3.67
C LEU A 486 -8.48 -6.72 -3.19
N ASN A 487 -8.25 -6.33 -1.93
CA ASN A 487 -8.82 -5.09 -1.39
C ASN A 487 -8.39 -3.85 -2.20
N ALA A 488 -7.15 -3.82 -2.71
CA ALA A 488 -6.65 -2.72 -3.54
C ALA A 488 -7.35 -2.64 -4.90
N HIS A 489 -7.56 -3.76 -5.60
CA HIS A 489 -8.23 -3.75 -6.92
C HIS A 489 -9.75 -3.63 -6.84
N ALA A 490 -10.41 -4.27 -5.87
CA ALA A 490 -11.85 -4.16 -5.69
C ALA A 490 -12.23 -2.69 -5.42
N ARG A 491 -11.54 -2.05 -4.48
CA ARG A 491 -11.79 -0.66 -4.08
C ARG A 491 -11.06 0.38 -4.91
N GLN A 492 -10.16 0.01 -5.82
CA GLN A 492 -9.38 0.93 -6.66
C GLN A 492 -8.62 1.98 -5.81
N VAL A 493 -7.83 1.48 -4.85
CA VAL A 493 -7.05 2.28 -3.89
C VAL A 493 -5.60 1.83 -3.87
N CYS A 494 -4.68 2.79 -3.96
CA CYS A 494 -3.25 2.53 -3.81
C CYS A 494 -2.92 2.27 -2.33
N ASN A 495 -2.45 1.06 -2.00
CA ASN A 495 -2.04 0.68 -0.64
C ASN A 495 -0.55 0.31 -0.50
N THR A 496 0.21 0.31 -1.60
CA THR A 496 1.61 -0.14 -1.64
C THR A 496 2.37 0.46 -2.83
N PHE A 497 3.64 0.84 -2.60
CA PHE A 497 4.55 1.28 -3.67
C PHE A 497 5.17 0.12 -4.47
N LYS A 498 4.86 -1.14 -4.12
CA LYS A 498 5.50 -2.32 -4.69
C LYS A 498 4.84 -2.80 -5.98
N ASP A 499 3.52 -2.76 -6.03
CA ASP A 499 2.73 -3.56 -6.95
C ASP A 499 2.14 -2.66 -8.08
N PRO A 500 2.46 -2.93 -9.37
CA PRO A 500 2.14 -2.09 -10.52
C PRO A 500 0.70 -1.58 -10.66
N GLY A 501 -0.32 -2.40 -10.44
CA GLY A 501 -1.73 -2.00 -10.57
C GLY A 501 -2.18 -1.07 -9.45
N PRO A 502 -1.96 -1.41 -8.16
CA PRO A 502 -2.16 -0.50 -7.05
C PRO A 502 -1.48 0.86 -7.22
N LEU A 503 -0.29 0.92 -7.85
CA LEU A 503 0.41 2.16 -8.20
C LEU A 503 -0.28 3.03 -9.27
N ARG A 504 -1.30 2.54 -9.99
CA ARG A 504 -2.11 3.38 -10.91
C ARG A 504 -3.19 4.17 -10.17
N TYR A 505 -3.69 3.70 -9.04
CA TYR A 505 -4.75 4.40 -8.31
C TYR A 505 -4.22 5.67 -7.63
N GLY A 506 -4.97 6.77 -7.75
CA GLY A 506 -4.57 8.09 -7.27
C GLY A 506 -3.37 8.71 -8.02
N ALA A 507 -2.82 8.05 -9.04
CA ALA A 507 -1.65 8.54 -9.78
C ALA A 507 -1.91 9.91 -10.44
N ASP A 508 -3.14 10.11 -10.90
CA ASP A 508 -3.62 11.31 -11.58
C ASP A 508 -4.36 12.28 -10.62
N SER A 509 -4.33 12.02 -9.30
CA SER A 509 -4.88 12.87 -8.24
C SER A 509 -3.81 13.78 -7.62
N PRO A 510 -3.85 15.11 -7.87
CA PRO A 510 -2.83 16.02 -7.37
C PRO A 510 -2.81 16.11 -5.84
N LEU A 511 -3.98 15.99 -5.21
CA LEU A 511 -4.11 16.02 -3.75
C LEU A 511 -3.52 14.75 -3.10
N PHE A 512 -3.85 13.56 -3.62
CA PHE A 512 -3.27 12.31 -3.10
C PHE A 512 -1.76 12.31 -3.23
N VAL A 513 -1.23 12.71 -4.39
CA VAL A 513 0.21 12.84 -4.65
C VAL A 513 0.86 13.82 -3.66
N ALA A 514 0.29 15.01 -3.45
CA ALA A 514 0.81 15.99 -2.51
C ALA A 514 0.76 15.50 -1.05
N CYS A 515 -0.29 14.80 -0.63
CA CYS A 515 -0.40 14.20 0.70
C CYS A 515 0.66 13.09 0.90
N ARG A 516 0.77 12.17 -0.07
CA ARG A 516 1.78 11.10 -0.10
C ARG A 516 3.19 11.66 0.03
N ASP A 517 3.56 12.64 -0.78
CA ASP A 517 4.93 13.19 -0.81
C ASP A 517 5.28 13.93 0.51
N ARG A 518 4.30 14.53 1.20
CA ARG A 518 4.47 15.06 2.57
C ARG A 518 4.67 13.95 3.60
N LEU A 519 3.89 12.87 3.50
CA LEU A 519 3.95 11.71 4.39
C LEU A 519 5.27 10.94 4.25
N ASP A 520 5.75 10.72 3.02
CA ASP A 520 7.09 10.18 2.75
C ASP A 520 8.18 11.07 3.36
N ALA A 521 8.10 12.39 3.15
CA ALA A 521 9.05 13.33 3.71
C ALA A 521 9.04 13.34 5.25
N ALA A 522 7.89 13.14 5.90
CA ALA A 522 7.82 12.98 7.34
C ALA A 522 8.51 11.69 7.80
N PHE A 523 8.18 10.55 7.18
CA PHE A 523 8.78 9.24 7.48
C PHE A 523 10.31 9.25 7.34
N ASP A 524 10.84 9.84 6.27
CA ASP A 524 12.28 9.89 5.98
C ASP A 524 13.08 10.76 6.96
N ASN A 525 12.48 11.85 7.48
CA ASN A 525 13.14 12.78 8.39
C ASN A 525 12.96 12.41 9.87
N LEU A 526 11.96 11.60 10.23
CA LEU A 526 11.75 11.14 11.61
C LEU A 526 12.96 10.31 12.10
N PRO A 527 13.35 10.46 13.38
CA PRO A 527 14.42 9.66 13.95
C PRO A 527 13.99 8.18 14.00
N ALA A 528 14.86 7.32 13.46
CA ALA A 528 14.66 5.88 13.46
C ALA A 528 14.42 5.33 14.88
N PRO A 529 13.50 4.36 15.05
CA PRO A 529 13.08 3.89 16.36
C PRO A 529 14.24 3.33 17.18
N THR A 530 14.22 3.60 18.48
CA THR A 530 15.16 3.02 19.44
C THR A 530 14.87 1.53 19.57
N PRO A 531 15.83 0.62 19.27
CA PRO A 531 15.57 -0.81 19.36
C PRO A 531 15.30 -1.25 20.80
N SER A 532 14.18 -1.93 21.05
CA SER A 532 13.85 -2.50 22.37
C SER A 532 14.58 -3.82 22.62
N ASN A 533 14.78 -4.64 21.59
CA ASN A 533 15.33 -6.00 21.66
C ASN A 533 16.87 -6.05 21.45
N GLN A 534 17.61 -5.11 22.05
CA GLN A 534 19.07 -5.00 21.85
C GLN A 534 19.88 -6.21 22.30
N ARG A 535 19.32 -7.06 23.18
CA ARG A 535 19.96 -8.30 23.66
C ARG A 535 19.93 -9.43 22.61
N THR A 536 18.88 -9.52 21.79
CA THR A 536 18.72 -10.52 20.72
C THR A 536 19.20 -10.00 19.35
N ALA A 537 19.49 -8.70 19.24
CA ALA A 537 19.97 -8.06 18.03
C ALA A 537 21.31 -8.66 17.56
N THR A 538 21.31 -9.33 16.40
CA THR A 538 22.52 -9.89 15.79
C THR A 538 23.44 -8.81 15.22
N HIS A 539 23.02 -7.53 15.19
CA HIS A 539 23.86 -6.43 14.75
C HIS A 539 23.56 -5.09 15.48
N ARG A 540 24.53 -4.64 16.28
CA ARG A 540 24.47 -3.43 17.12
C ARG A 540 24.90 -2.15 16.38
N GLY A 541 23.98 -1.45 15.72
CA GLY A 541 24.32 -0.18 15.07
C GLY A 541 23.12 0.66 14.63
N ARG A 542 23.15 1.96 14.95
CA ARG A 542 22.12 2.97 14.65
C ARG A 542 21.69 2.94 13.17
N VAL A 543 20.39 2.82 12.96
CA VAL A 543 19.71 2.73 11.67
C VAL A 543 19.27 4.13 11.17
N ARG A 544 18.86 4.26 9.92
CA ARG A 544 18.23 5.46 9.31
C ARG A 544 16.92 5.03 8.64
N MET A 545 15.88 5.87 8.63
CA MET A 545 14.61 5.50 7.99
C MET A 545 14.66 5.53 6.46
N SER A 546 15.42 6.47 5.90
CA SER A 546 15.66 6.56 4.45
C SER A 546 16.39 5.36 3.82
N SER A 547 16.85 4.35 4.59
CA SER A 547 17.33 3.07 4.04
C SER A 547 16.25 1.99 3.98
N TYR A 548 15.14 2.16 4.68
CA TYR A 548 13.91 1.37 4.48
C TYR A 548 13.07 1.94 3.34
N ASN A 549 13.04 3.28 3.17
CA ASN A 549 12.29 3.96 2.10
C ASN A 549 13.13 4.26 0.83
N SER A 550 14.04 3.37 0.43
CA SER A 550 14.97 3.63 -0.70
C SER A 550 14.95 2.55 -1.78
N SER A 551 14.21 2.82 -2.86
CA SER A 551 14.19 2.02 -4.09
C SER A 551 15.44 2.14 -4.96
N SER A 552 16.28 3.17 -4.78
CA SER A 552 17.19 3.61 -5.85
C SER A 552 18.45 4.34 -5.34
N GLY A 553 19.59 3.61 -5.31
CA GLY A 553 20.93 4.14 -5.04
C GLY A 553 22.01 3.36 -5.79
N VAL A 554 22.95 4.06 -6.44
CA VAL A 554 23.86 3.49 -7.46
C VAL A 554 25.35 3.74 -7.16
N CYS A 555 25.99 2.89 -6.34
CA CYS A 555 27.38 3.07 -5.90
C CYS A 555 28.15 1.74 -5.68
N PHE A 556 29.49 1.81 -5.71
CA PHE A 556 30.42 0.70 -5.40
C PHE A 556 31.02 0.80 -3.99
N ALA A 557 31.49 -0.30 -3.40
CA ALA A 557 32.19 -0.30 -2.11
C ALA A 557 33.63 0.27 -2.20
N SER A 558 34.17 0.78 -1.08
CA SER A 558 35.50 1.44 -1.06
C SER A 558 36.69 0.59 -1.55
N SER A 559 36.56 -0.73 -1.44
CA SER A 559 37.61 -1.71 -1.76
C SER A 559 37.56 -2.17 -3.21
N THR A 560 36.48 -1.89 -3.95
CA THR A 560 36.26 -2.41 -5.29
C THR A 560 37.44 -2.11 -6.21
N PRO A 561 38.13 -3.13 -6.76
CA PRO A 561 39.27 -2.95 -7.65
C PRO A 561 38.82 -2.41 -9.01
N VAL A 562 39.45 -1.35 -9.50
CA VAL A 562 39.22 -0.70 -10.80
C VAL A 562 40.46 -0.87 -11.67
N GLN A 563 40.30 -1.26 -12.94
CA GLN A 563 41.45 -1.35 -13.87
C GLN A 563 41.80 0.02 -14.48
N LEU A 564 43.06 0.44 -14.33
CA LEU A 564 43.58 1.63 -15.02
C LEU A 564 43.91 1.33 -16.48
N ALA A 565 43.99 2.38 -17.30
CA ALA A 565 44.42 2.27 -18.70
C ALA A 565 45.84 1.67 -18.85
N SER A 566 46.68 1.76 -17.82
CA SER A 566 48.02 1.16 -17.76
C SER A 566 48.02 -0.31 -17.31
N GLY A 567 46.89 -1.04 -17.45
CA GLY A 567 46.69 -2.43 -17.03
C GLY A 567 46.59 -2.65 -15.51
N ARG A 568 47.33 -1.86 -14.70
CA ARG A 568 47.39 -1.92 -13.24
C ARG A 568 46.03 -1.65 -12.59
N THR A 569 45.68 -2.47 -11.60
CA THR A 569 44.45 -2.35 -10.81
C THR A 569 44.67 -1.49 -9.56
N VAL A 570 43.70 -0.66 -9.19
CA VAL A 570 43.70 0.14 -7.94
C VAL A 570 42.31 0.12 -7.28
N PRO A 571 42.17 0.18 -5.95
CA PRO A 571 40.85 0.23 -5.32
C PRO A 571 40.18 1.59 -5.59
N ILE A 572 38.86 1.61 -5.79
CA ILE A 572 38.11 2.80 -6.23
C ILE A 572 38.31 4.04 -5.32
N LYS A 573 38.52 3.83 -4.01
CA LYS A 573 38.89 4.88 -3.03
C LYS A 573 40.19 5.65 -3.37
N ALA A 574 41.04 5.10 -4.24
CA ALA A 574 42.30 5.70 -4.68
C ALA A 574 42.17 6.54 -5.96
N LEU A 575 41.05 6.44 -6.71
CA LEU A 575 40.85 7.26 -7.91
C LEU A 575 40.83 8.76 -7.58
N ARG A 576 41.41 9.57 -8.47
CA ARG A 576 41.49 11.04 -8.39
C ARG A 576 41.24 11.62 -9.79
N ARG A 577 40.92 12.92 -9.88
CA ARG A 577 40.78 13.61 -11.17
C ARG A 577 42.05 13.45 -12.02
N GLY A 578 41.87 13.20 -13.31
CA GLY A 578 42.94 13.02 -14.29
C GLY A 578 43.43 11.59 -14.47
N ALA A 579 43.14 10.67 -13.53
CA ALA A 579 43.50 9.26 -13.63
C ALA A 579 42.76 8.58 -14.81
N ALA A 580 43.48 7.85 -15.66
CA ALA A 580 42.90 7.14 -16.79
C ALA A 580 42.46 5.72 -16.39
N VAL A 581 41.15 5.44 -16.50
CA VAL A 581 40.56 4.11 -16.29
C VAL A 581 40.29 3.42 -17.63
N ARG A 582 40.19 2.09 -17.60
CA ARG A 582 39.79 1.29 -18.77
C ARG A 582 38.27 1.22 -18.87
N THR A 583 37.72 1.61 -20.02
CA THR A 583 36.30 1.47 -20.38
C THR A 583 36.18 0.53 -21.60
N PRO A 584 34.98 -0.01 -21.90
CA PRO A 584 34.73 -0.75 -23.15
C PRO A 584 35.21 0.01 -24.39
N SER A 585 34.99 1.32 -24.45
CA SER A 585 35.32 2.20 -25.58
C SER A 585 36.71 2.85 -25.47
N GLY A 586 37.64 2.19 -24.77
CA GLY A 586 39.03 2.60 -24.59
C GLY A 586 39.30 3.42 -23.31
N PRO A 587 40.50 4.02 -23.16
CA PRO A 587 40.83 4.81 -21.98
C PRO A 587 39.94 6.05 -21.82
N ARG A 588 39.51 6.36 -20.59
CA ARG A 588 38.86 7.64 -20.24
C ARG A 588 39.38 8.17 -18.90
N ARG A 589 39.52 9.49 -18.77
CA ARG A 589 39.97 10.14 -17.53
C ARG A 589 38.82 10.33 -16.55
N VAL A 590 39.09 10.13 -15.26
CA VAL A 590 38.20 10.50 -14.16
C VAL A 590 38.13 12.03 -14.03
N VAL A 591 36.92 12.59 -13.95
CA VAL A 591 36.69 14.03 -13.71
C VAL A 591 36.32 14.29 -12.26
N VAL A 592 35.38 13.51 -11.71
CA VAL A 592 34.96 13.56 -10.29
C VAL A 592 34.82 12.16 -9.72
N VAL A 593 35.19 12.00 -8.45
CA VAL A 593 34.85 10.83 -7.62
C VAL A 593 33.92 11.30 -6.50
N LEU A 594 32.66 10.90 -6.56
CA LEU A 594 31.69 11.08 -5.48
C LEU A 594 31.93 10.02 -4.42
N LYS A 595 32.15 10.45 -3.17
CA LYS A 595 32.30 9.60 -1.98
C LYS A 595 31.15 9.86 -1.03
N THR A 596 30.34 8.85 -0.73
CA THR A 596 29.20 8.94 0.21
C THR A 596 29.46 8.04 1.43
N PRO A 597 29.60 8.59 2.64
CA PRO A 597 29.73 7.79 3.87
C PRO A 597 28.43 7.06 4.21
N VAL A 598 28.51 5.74 4.41
CA VAL A 598 27.34 4.88 4.69
C VAL A 598 27.62 3.84 5.78
N ARG A 599 26.56 3.36 6.42
CA ARG A 599 26.62 2.47 7.58
C ARG A 599 25.50 1.43 7.49
N ARG A 600 25.88 0.15 7.45
CA ARG A 600 24.97 -1.01 7.24
C ARG A 600 24.23 -0.99 5.90
N GLU A 601 24.83 -0.38 4.88
CA GLU A 601 24.29 -0.32 3.52
C GLU A 601 24.10 -1.74 2.97
N ILE A 602 22.96 -2.02 2.35
CA ILE A 602 22.74 -3.32 1.71
C ILE A 602 23.46 -3.29 0.36
N MET A 603 24.37 -4.24 0.14
CA MET A 603 25.11 -4.39 -1.11
C MET A 603 25.04 -5.85 -1.59
N CYS A 604 25.08 -6.03 -2.89
CA CYS A 604 25.21 -7.34 -3.53
C CYS A 604 26.69 -7.69 -3.73
N ARG A 605 27.00 -8.99 -3.70
CA ARG A 605 28.27 -9.54 -4.18
C ARG A 605 28.06 -10.23 -5.53
N VAL A 606 28.91 -9.90 -6.51
CA VAL A 606 28.94 -10.52 -7.84
C VAL A 606 30.41 -10.86 -8.13
N GLY A 607 30.82 -12.10 -7.87
CA GLY A 607 32.24 -12.46 -7.76
C GLY A 607 32.96 -11.60 -6.70
N ASP A 608 34.04 -10.94 -7.09
CA ASP A 608 34.77 -9.99 -6.21
C ASP A 608 34.15 -8.59 -6.13
N LEU A 609 33.15 -8.26 -6.96
CA LEU A 609 32.49 -6.95 -6.91
C LEU A 609 31.56 -6.86 -5.69
N VAL A 610 31.67 -5.77 -4.93
CA VAL A 610 30.66 -5.37 -3.93
C VAL A 610 30.05 -4.02 -4.35
N VAL A 611 28.73 -4.01 -4.58
CA VAL A 611 28.01 -2.94 -5.28
C VAL A 611 26.56 -2.83 -4.79
N THR A 612 25.91 -1.66 -4.84
CA THR A 612 24.50 -1.54 -4.42
C THR A 612 23.56 -2.35 -5.35
N PRO A 613 22.44 -2.91 -4.86
CA PRO A 613 21.63 -3.90 -5.59
C PRO A 613 21.09 -3.41 -6.95
N TRP A 614 20.87 -2.10 -7.08
CA TRP A 614 20.28 -1.44 -8.25
C TRP A 614 21.28 -0.62 -9.07
N HIS A 615 22.59 -0.84 -8.92
CA HIS A 615 23.60 -0.23 -9.77
C HIS A 615 23.81 -1.06 -11.05
N PRO A 616 23.55 -0.53 -12.27
CA PRO A 616 23.70 -1.30 -13.51
C PRO A 616 25.12 -1.85 -13.71
N ILE A 617 25.24 -3.15 -13.92
CA ILE A 617 26.48 -3.85 -14.29
C ILE A 617 26.30 -4.69 -15.55
N SER A 618 27.41 -5.05 -16.18
CA SER A 618 27.49 -5.90 -17.35
C SER A 618 28.59 -6.95 -17.18
N LEU A 619 28.22 -8.22 -17.40
CA LEU A 619 29.13 -9.37 -17.26
C LEU A 619 29.86 -9.71 -18.57
N ASP A 620 29.42 -9.14 -19.71
CA ASP A 620 29.85 -9.51 -21.07
C ASP A 620 30.66 -8.40 -21.78
N GLY A 621 31.25 -7.50 -21.00
CA GLY A 621 32.11 -6.41 -21.50
C GLY A 621 31.36 -5.14 -21.92
N GLY A 622 30.09 -5.00 -21.56
CA GLY A 622 29.26 -3.82 -21.82
C GLY A 622 28.13 -4.03 -22.84
N LYS A 623 27.87 -5.26 -23.29
CA LYS A 623 26.87 -5.57 -24.34
C LYS A 623 25.47 -5.71 -23.76
N SER A 624 25.31 -6.45 -22.68
CA SER A 624 24.06 -6.58 -21.92
C SER A 624 24.23 -6.06 -20.49
N TRP A 625 23.16 -5.49 -19.94
CA TRP A 625 23.17 -4.78 -18.66
C TRP A 625 22.07 -5.30 -17.73
N ALA A 626 22.44 -5.58 -16.48
CA ALA A 626 21.58 -6.15 -15.46
C ALA A 626 21.83 -5.47 -14.10
N PHE A 627 20.88 -5.66 -13.17
CA PHE A 627 21.02 -5.22 -11.79
C PHE A 627 21.64 -6.33 -10.93
N PRO A 628 22.64 -6.03 -10.06
CA PRO A 628 23.24 -6.98 -9.12
C PRO A 628 22.22 -7.78 -8.32
N ALA A 629 21.07 -7.19 -7.96
CA ALA A 629 19.96 -7.90 -7.31
C ALA A 629 19.52 -9.18 -8.03
N GLY A 630 19.61 -9.23 -9.37
CA GLY A 630 19.22 -10.38 -10.21
C GLY A 630 20.37 -11.28 -10.67
N VAL A 631 21.63 -10.96 -10.36
CA VAL A 631 22.82 -11.72 -10.83
C VAL A 631 23.86 -12.01 -9.73
N ALA A 632 23.53 -11.74 -8.46
CA ALA A 632 24.44 -11.90 -7.32
C ALA A 632 24.50 -13.33 -6.75
N ASP A 633 25.62 -13.65 -6.10
CA ASP A 633 25.95 -14.98 -5.56
C ASP A 633 25.21 -15.32 -4.25
N ARG A 634 23.87 -15.24 -4.28
CA ARG A 634 22.91 -15.64 -3.22
C ARG A 634 23.19 -15.09 -1.81
N ARG A 635 23.98 -14.02 -1.69
CA ARG A 635 24.37 -13.41 -0.40
C ARG A 635 24.37 -11.89 -0.48
N SER A 636 23.44 -11.28 0.22
CA SER A 636 23.51 -9.86 0.57
C SER A 636 24.68 -9.59 1.52
N VAL A 637 25.27 -8.40 1.45
CA VAL A 637 26.43 -7.97 2.25
C VAL A 637 26.14 -6.61 2.86
N ARG A 638 26.06 -6.55 4.20
CA ARG A 638 26.01 -5.28 4.94
C ARG A 638 27.36 -4.58 4.92
N TYR A 639 27.43 -3.44 4.25
CA TYR A 639 28.64 -2.64 4.14
C TYR A 639 28.62 -1.41 5.06
N THR A 640 29.74 -1.13 5.74
CA THR A 640 29.95 0.10 6.50
C THR A 640 31.27 0.71 6.08
N GLY A 641 31.27 2.01 5.74
CA GLY A 641 32.45 2.71 5.23
C GLY A 641 32.05 3.87 4.34
N CYS A 642 32.51 3.86 3.09
CA CYS A 642 32.08 4.82 2.08
C CYS A 642 31.83 4.10 0.76
N ILE A 643 30.70 4.41 0.14
CA ILE A 643 30.41 4.00 -1.23
C ILE A 643 30.84 5.10 -2.21
N TYR A 644 31.17 4.70 -3.43
CA TYR A 644 31.80 5.55 -4.44
C TYR A 644 31.07 5.45 -5.76
N SER A 645 30.92 6.59 -6.43
CA SER A 645 30.45 6.70 -7.82
C SER A 645 31.38 7.65 -8.56
N VAL A 646 31.59 7.42 -9.85
CA VAL A 646 32.59 8.13 -10.66
C VAL A 646 31.90 8.88 -11.78
N LEU A 647 32.41 10.08 -12.13
CA LEU A 647 32.11 10.80 -13.36
C LEU A 647 33.38 10.78 -14.22
N LEU A 648 33.28 10.23 -15.44
CA LEU A 648 34.37 10.22 -16.42
C LEU A 648 34.36 11.50 -17.27
N GLN A 649 35.34 11.66 -18.16
CA GLN A 649 35.34 12.74 -19.16
C GLN A 649 34.11 12.61 -20.07
N PRO A 650 33.53 13.73 -20.56
CA PRO A 650 32.35 13.67 -21.42
C PRO A 650 32.66 12.92 -22.71
N ASP A 651 31.68 12.16 -23.17
CA ASP A 651 31.71 11.37 -24.40
C ASP A 651 30.27 11.19 -24.89
N ARG A 652 30.08 11.01 -26.20
CA ARG A 652 28.78 10.73 -26.81
C ARG A 652 28.41 9.24 -26.74
N ASP A 653 29.40 8.35 -26.62
CA ASP A 653 29.17 6.92 -26.49
C ASP A 653 28.85 6.53 -25.03
N ALA A 654 27.67 5.95 -24.80
CA ALA A 654 27.25 5.43 -23.50
C ALA A 654 28.12 4.28 -22.98
N ALA A 655 28.79 3.52 -23.85
CA ALA A 655 29.75 2.48 -23.45
C ALA A 655 31.09 3.07 -22.98
N ALA A 656 31.45 4.29 -23.39
CA ALA A 656 32.60 5.00 -22.86
C ALA A 656 32.41 5.43 -21.38
N HIS A 657 31.16 5.48 -20.90
CA HIS A 657 30.79 5.80 -19.53
C HIS A 657 30.58 4.57 -18.62
N ALA A 658 31.36 3.52 -18.86
CA ALA A 658 31.47 2.35 -17.98
C ALA A 658 32.93 2.17 -17.53
N LEU A 659 33.17 1.55 -16.38
CA LEU A 659 34.52 1.21 -15.91
C LEU A 659 34.64 -0.27 -15.55
N ASN A 660 35.79 -0.88 -15.83
CA ASN A 660 36.04 -2.26 -15.42
C ASN A 660 36.32 -2.31 -13.91
N VAL A 661 35.48 -3.04 -13.19
CA VAL A 661 35.54 -3.25 -11.73
C VAL A 661 35.46 -4.74 -11.41
N ALA A 662 36.47 -5.27 -10.73
CA ALA A 662 36.55 -6.69 -10.36
C ALA A 662 36.27 -7.66 -11.54
N GLY A 663 36.70 -7.30 -12.76
CA GLY A 663 36.50 -8.07 -13.98
C GLY A 663 35.22 -7.75 -14.76
N VAL A 664 34.17 -7.24 -14.10
CA VAL A 664 32.89 -6.87 -14.74
C VAL A 664 32.85 -5.38 -15.11
N CYS A 665 31.92 -4.96 -15.97
CA CYS A 665 31.73 -3.54 -16.29
C CYS A 665 30.64 -2.93 -15.39
N GLY A 666 30.94 -1.82 -14.72
CA GLY A 666 29.96 -1.05 -13.94
C GLY A 666 29.74 0.34 -14.54
N VAL A 667 28.51 0.84 -14.49
CA VAL A 667 28.17 2.15 -15.10
C VAL A 667 28.72 3.32 -14.28
N THR A 668 29.02 4.43 -14.95
CA THR A 668 29.46 5.69 -14.31
C THR A 668 28.35 6.75 -14.38
N LEU A 669 28.49 7.81 -13.59
CA LEU A 669 27.55 8.93 -13.62
C LEU A 669 27.73 9.73 -14.93
N GLY A 670 26.63 10.25 -15.48
CA GLY A 670 26.62 11.05 -16.72
C GLY A 670 26.59 10.24 -18.02
N HIS A 671 26.16 8.98 -17.97
CA HIS A 671 26.38 7.98 -19.03
C HIS A 671 25.53 8.11 -20.32
N GLY A 672 25.02 9.30 -20.65
CA GLY A 672 24.28 9.63 -21.88
C GLY A 672 22.85 9.07 -22.00
N LEU A 673 22.50 8.00 -21.28
CA LEU A 673 21.20 7.32 -21.41
C LEU A 673 20.18 7.88 -20.41
N VAL A 674 19.50 8.96 -20.81
CA VAL A 674 18.46 9.63 -20.00
C VAL A 674 17.10 8.92 -20.00
N SER A 675 16.81 8.10 -21.02
CA SER A 675 15.53 7.40 -21.24
C SER A 675 15.72 6.17 -22.12
N GLY A 676 14.88 5.14 -21.95
CA GLY A 676 14.89 3.93 -22.78
C GLY A 676 14.52 2.66 -22.02
N ARG A 677 14.72 1.49 -22.64
CA ARG A 677 14.52 0.16 -22.04
C ARG A 677 15.82 -0.49 -21.51
N ASP A 678 16.96 0.21 -21.64
CA ASP A 678 18.26 -0.23 -21.11
C ASP A 678 18.28 -0.11 -19.58
N ALA A 679 18.87 -1.08 -18.87
CA ALA A 679 18.95 -1.06 -17.40
C ALA A 679 19.71 0.14 -16.84
N ARG A 680 20.53 0.82 -17.66
CA ARG A 680 21.21 2.08 -17.32
C ARG A 680 20.29 3.30 -17.38
N ALA A 681 19.19 3.27 -18.14
CA ALA A 681 18.44 4.47 -18.51
C ALA A 681 17.86 5.22 -17.29
N HIS A 682 18.30 6.46 -17.07
CA HIS A 682 17.87 7.24 -15.89
C HIS A 682 17.98 8.76 -16.12
N ALA A 683 16.86 9.49 -16.03
CA ALA A 683 16.73 10.91 -16.39
C ALA A 683 17.73 11.89 -15.75
N PHE A 684 18.20 11.62 -14.53
CA PHE A 684 19.32 12.35 -13.90
C PHE A 684 20.69 11.68 -14.06
N PHE A 685 20.89 10.43 -13.61
CA PHE A 685 22.21 9.79 -13.65
C PHE A 685 22.78 9.57 -15.07
N GLY A 686 21.94 9.52 -16.10
CA GLY A 686 22.37 9.52 -17.51
C GLY A 686 22.66 10.91 -18.08
N ASP A 687 22.22 11.98 -17.43
CA ASP A 687 22.43 13.36 -17.90
C ASP A 687 23.77 13.91 -17.38
N TYR A 688 24.75 14.01 -18.28
CA TYR A 688 26.10 14.43 -17.93
C TYR A 688 26.14 15.84 -17.29
N GLU A 689 25.40 16.81 -17.81
CA GLU A 689 25.48 18.19 -17.32
C GLU A 689 24.66 18.43 -16.05
N LYS A 690 23.52 17.76 -15.86
CA LYS A 690 22.81 17.77 -14.57
C LYS A 690 23.66 17.12 -13.47
N VAL A 691 24.33 16.00 -13.77
CA VAL A 691 25.27 15.34 -12.86
C VAL A 691 26.47 16.24 -12.54
N ALA A 692 27.14 16.77 -13.56
CA ALA A 692 28.31 17.63 -13.39
C ALA A 692 27.95 18.93 -12.66
N GLY A 693 26.82 19.56 -12.99
CA GLY A 693 26.26 20.71 -12.31
C GLY A 693 26.00 20.46 -10.82
N SER A 694 25.33 19.35 -10.49
CA SER A 694 25.06 19.00 -9.10
C SER A 694 26.33 18.66 -8.31
N LEU A 695 27.30 17.97 -8.91
CA LEU A 695 28.61 17.69 -8.28
C LEU A 695 29.44 18.96 -8.08
N ARG A 696 29.38 19.93 -9.00
CA ARG A 696 29.94 21.28 -8.83
C ARG A 696 29.30 21.98 -7.62
N ALA A 697 27.98 21.96 -7.49
CA ALA A 697 27.24 22.58 -6.39
C ALA A 697 27.49 21.95 -5.01
N VAL A 698 27.81 20.65 -4.92
CA VAL A 698 28.19 20.00 -3.65
C VAL A 698 29.61 20.37 -3.19
N GLY A 699 30.47 20.84 -4.11
CA GLY A 699 31.84 21.26 -3.83
C GLY A 699 32.87 20.17 -4.16
N VAL A 700 33.53 20.31 -5.31
CA VAL A 700 34.63 19.43 -5.75
C VAL A 700 35.93 19.85 -5.08
N GLY A 701 36.53 18.99 -4.24
CA GLY A 701 37.84 19.24 -3.67
C GLY A 701 38.96 19.23 -4.74
N ARG A 702 40.08 19.92 -4.49
CA ARG A 702 41.20 20.10 -5.45
C ARG A 702 41.64 18.81 -6.16
N ASN A 703 41.59 17.67 -5.47
CA ASN A 703 42.01 16.35 -5.99
C ASN A 703 40.91 15.59 -6.76
N GLY A 704 39.77 16.24 -7.06
CA GLY A 704 38.65 15.65 -7.80
C GLY A 704 37.65 14.85 -6.96
N VAL A 705 37.73 14.90 -5.63
CA VAL A 705 36.85 14.13 -4.74
C VAL A 705 35.76 15.04 -4.17
N VAL A 706 34.51 14.60 -4.28
CA VAL A 706 33.31 15.22 -3.66
C VAL A 706 32.87 14.35 -2.49
N VAL A 707 32.44 14.94 -1.36
CA VAL A 707 31.85 14.18 -0.24
C VAL A 707 30.34 14.43 -0.17
N GLY A 708 29.58 13.43 -0.61
CA GLY A 708 28.12 13.48 -0.66
C GLY A 708 27.45 13.12 0.67
N GLY A 709 26.32 13.77 0.94
CA GLY A 709 25.41 13.46 2.04
C GLY A 709 24.24 12.54 1.64
N GLY A 710 24.23 12.04 0.40
CA GLY A 710 23.13 11.30 -0.22
C GLY A 710 22.63 11.98 -1.50
N VAL A 711 21.43 11.61 -1.94
CA VAL A 711 20.74 12.18 -3.12
C VAL A 711 19.70 13.22 -2.74
N VAL A 712 19.32 14.07 -3.71
CA VAL A 712 18.14 14.94 -3.68
C VAL A 712 17.15 14.39 -4.68
N ARG A 713 15.90 14.16 -4.28
CA ARG A 713 14.79 13.75 -5.16
C ARG A 713 13.96 14.95 -5.61
N ASN A 714 13.29 14.81 -6.74
CA ASN A 714 12.24 15.72 -7.19
C ASN A 714 10.95 15.39 -6.41
N PRO A 715 10.30 16.33 -5.71
CA PRO A 715 9.10 16.05 -4.93
C PRO A 715 8.03 15.32 -5.75
N GLY A 716 7.45 15.98 -6.76
CA GLY A 716 6.34 15.44 -7.53
C GLY A 716 6.67 14.30 -8.51
N THR A 717 7.90 13.76 -8.54
CA THR A 717 8.21 12.57 -9.37
C THR A 717 9.03 11.49 -8.66
N GLY A 718 9.49 11.68 -7.42
CA GLY A 718 10.32 10.73 -6.67
C GLY A 718 11.72 10.44 -7.24
N LEU A 719 11.98 10.76 -8.51
CA LEU A 719 13.25 10.54 -9.20
C LEU A 719 14.37 11.40 -8.58
N VAL A 720 15.60 10.88 -8.62
CA VAL A 720 16.78 11.67 -8.22
C VAL A 720 16.94 12.86 -9.18
N ARG A 721 17.22 14.05 -8.64
CA ARG A 721 17.53 15.29 -9.38
C ARG A 721 18.83 15.97 -8.97
N GLY A 722 19.58 15.40 -8.02
CA GLY A 722 20.81 16.00 -7.50
C GLY A 722 21.45 15.20 -6.36
N PHE A 723 22.52 15.77 -5.80
CA PHE A 723 23.27 15.25 -4.65
C PHE A 723 23.19 16.22 -3.46
N ARG A 724 23.12 15.68 -2.23
CA ARG A 724 23.16 16.46 -0.98
C ARG A 724 24.60 16.75 -0.57
N THR A 725 24.85 17.93 0.00
CA THR A 725 26.11 18.24 0.70
C THR A 725 26.27 17.42 1.97
N HIS A 726 27.44 16.80 2.20
CA HIS A 726 27.73 16.20 3.49
C HIS A 726 27.94 17.30 4.54
N GLY A 727 27.06 17.37 5.53
CA GLY A 727 27.14 18.39 6.58
C GLY A 727 28.50 18.39 7.30
N LYS A 728 29.16 19.56 7.32
CA LYS A 728 30.04 19.91 8.44
C LYS A 728 29.15 20.05 9.68
N ARG A 729 29.65 19.70 10.86
CA ARG A 729 29.01 20.12 12.11
C ARG A 729 28.87 21.65 12.09
N SER A 730 27.69 22.17 12.36
CA SER A 730 27.55 23.53 12.85
C SER A 730 28.27 23.61 14.19
N VAL A 731 29.51 24.08 14.17
CA VAL A 731 30.15 24.58 15.38
C VAL A 731 29.36 25.82 15.75
N PHE A 732 28.44 25.69 16.71
CA PHE A 732 27.84 26.83 17.38
C PHE A 732 29.00 27.70 17.88
N PHE A 733 29.11 28.90 17.33
CA PHE A 733 29.94 29.93 17.95
C PHE A 733 29.24 30.32 19.24
N SER A 734 29.58 29.60 20.33
CA SER A 734 29.15 29.96 21.67
C SER A 734 29.64 31.39 21.92
N SER A 735 28.68 32.31 22.02
CA SER A 735 28.94 33.72 22.28
C SER A 735 29.59 33.83 23.66
N ARG A 736 30.91 33.89 23.70
CA ARG A 736 31.67 34.17 24.92
C ARG A 736 31.14 35.47 25.52
N LYS A 737 30.41 35.38 26.63
CA LYS A 737 30.10 36.54 27.47
C LYS A 737 31.43 37.21 27.80
N ARG A 738 31.62 38.47 27.40
CA ARG A 738 32.64 39.32 28.00
C ARG A 738 32.23 39.54 29.44
N ILE A 739 32.96 38.91 30.36
CA ILE A 739 32.96 39.33 31.76
C ILE A 739 33.98 40.47 31.82
N ASN A 740 33.51 41.70 31.96
CA ASN A 740 34.39 42.82 32.22
C ASN A 740 34.82 42.75 33.69
N PHE A 741 36.10 42.55 33.95
CA PHE A 741 36.75 43.02 35.17
C PHE A 741 37.57 44.25 34.79
N SER A 742 37.06 45.43 35.16
CA SER A 742 37.80 46.69 35.15
C SER A 742 38.15 47.03 36.60
N VAL A 743 39.41 47.29 36.87
CA VAL A 743 39.89 47.70 38.20
C VAL A 743 39.51 49.16 38.46
N VAL A 744 38.78 49.38 39.55
CA VAL A 744 38.98 50.39 40.63
C VAL A 744 37.88 50.14 41.66
#